data_AF-A0A3D8RQB4-F1
#
_entry.id   AF-A0A3D8RQB4-F1
#
_cell.length_a   1.000
_cell.length_b   1.000
_cell.length_c   1.000
_cell.angle_alpha   90.00
_cell.angle_beta   90.00
_cell.angle_gamma   90.00
#
_symmetry.space_group_name_H-M   'P 1'
#
loop_
_entity.id
_entity.type
_entity.pdbx_description
1 polymer ?
#
loop_
_entity_poly.entity_id
_entity_poly.type
_entity_poly.pdbx_seq_one_letter_code
_entity_poly.pdbx_strand_id
1 'polypeptide(L)'
;MQARHLILLLASCSCVGVVALFISRSTAALSYLQFQDCSAPNSDLEDTWWVDMLSATLTMRSFLLQGLFSAYVLAGMAVQRAPYPIQDRQAVSPSQPLVDFQVYEPVLTPSGSSNEYGCIYTKTLMEHQFASSYGIPFVGNYTPPPCSFNRVTMNFTVSSVGRQYDRLAMMYLGDVEVFRTSTAEPSTNLSIVYTYTKEMQQYNALWKTDQKIIFELDNIYDSTYTGAWNTTLTATFFTIPDSPAVADQILPISSLSSGSDSASAFSIPGVNASVSYVLPKNINRAVVSLEACGQSAEEFWYTNVPTSTVDTFAATAGSYYGGGPWREVQLLIDGQIAGVSWPFPIVFTGGIVPGFWRPMVAIDAFDLRQHEIDITPWLGQLLDGESHTFEIRVASLNDDGNGHVTVIDTTNSYWIVTGTIFLFLDAEGSVTTGTKPVITAPEPVFGFSSSVSEVSGVNDSLTYEVSATRQISVSAIIRSANSSHNASWSQTLSYYNYDAITAEGFDQYTLQTTNGKDVSTSGYSNIYSYPMNVNSSYSQTSTALGINGSIVHGLDFEVYGPSVFPSGIQVLNDTAPSYFNLGGDQTPQSIQVSSSLPKFSGAVLSTTQSSVAEYYSSTNNSYSFGTTSQDFSFGGVEVREPGSTYELYSRHVKAVNNTIAYDDQTLVGETFSIGTTNHGATTKMDNAHWKAYSVKAILGKGEGPPKIGS
;
A
#
# COMPACT_ATOMS: atom_id res chain seq x y z
N MET A 1 -11.05 4.50 67.93
CA MET A 1 -10.28 3.30 68.34
C MET A 1 -9.73 2.69 67.06
N GLN A 2 -8.53 3.10 66.65
CA GLN A 2 -7.22 2.38 66.81
C GLN A 2 -7.14 1.11 65.92
N ALA A 3 -6.40 1.13 64.80
CA ALA A 3 -4.92 1.00 64.62
C ALA A 3 -4.52 -0.50 64.45
N ARG A 4 -3.62 -0.96 63.56
CA ARG A 4 -2.27 -0.55 63.04
C ARG A 4 -2.02 -1.28 61.68
N HIS A 5 -1.36 -0.76 60.61
CA HIS A 5 0.07 -0.39 60.34
C HIS A 5 1.06 -1.59 60.42
N LEU A 6 2.06 -1.87 59.54
CA LEU A 6 3.09 -1.02 58.84
C LEU A 6 3.92 -1.93 57.84
N ILE A 7 4.19 -1.59 56.55
CA ILE A 7 5.43 -1.03 55.86
C ILE A 7 6.63 -2.00 55.67
N LEU A 8 7.16 -2.34 54.47
CA LEU A 8 7.96 -1.60 53.42
C LEU A 8 9.50 -1.57 53.69
N LEU A 9 10.36 -1.98 52.74
CA LEU A 9 11.45 -1.15 52.14
C LEU A 9 12.43 -1.89 51.18
N LEU A 10 12.75 -1.15 50.12
CA LEU A 10 13.77 -1.29 49.07
C LEU A 10 15.17 -0.78 49.52
N ALA A 11 16.23 -1.20 48.81
CA ALA A 11 17.44 -0.43 48.42
C ALA A 11 18.50 -1.41 47.85
N SER A 12 18.89 -1.42 46.56
CA SER A 12 19.63 -0.46 45.73
C SER A 12 21.18 -0.52 45.83
N CYS A 13 21.80 -0.43 44.64
CA CYS A 13 23.12 0.14 44.31
C CYS A 13 24.43 -0.69 44.36
N SER A 14 24.95 -0.97 43.14
CA SER A 14 26.20 -0.37 42.60
C SER A 14 27.51 -1.20 42.47
N CYS A 15 27.98 -1.25 41.21
CA CYS A 15 29.34 -0.94 40.72
C CYS A 15 30.46 -2.01 40.59
N VAL A 16 30.80 -2.27 39.31
CA VAL A 16 32.10 -2.06 38.61
C VAL A 16 33.35 -2.89 38.98
N GLY A 17 33.97 -3.50 37.95
CA GLY A 17 35.41 -3.84 37.85
C GLY A 17 35.67 -5.18 37.13
N VAL A 18 35.80 -5.28 35.80
CA VAL A 18 36.94 -4.92 34.91
C VAL A 18 38.17 -5.85 35.03
N VAL A 19 38.33 -6.68 33.99
CA VAL A 19 39.57 -7.14 33.31
C VAL A 19 40.46 -8.21 33.99
N ALA A 20 40.60 -9.35 33.33
CA ALA A 20 41.85 -9.71 32.63
C ALA A 20 41.71 -11.02 31.84
N LEU A 21 41.86 -10.92 30.52
CA LEU A 21 42.21 -12.03 29.64
C LEU A 21 43.72 -12.27 29.76
N PHE A 22 44.15 -13.51 30.02
CA PHE A 22 45.52 -13.94 29.72
C PHE A 22 45.48 -15.20 28.85
N ILE A 23 46.11 -15.06 27.69
CA ILE A 23 46.42 -16.10 26.71
C ILE A 23 47.68 -16.83 27.20
N SER A 24 47.67 -18.17 27.29
CA SER A 24 48.84 -18.97 26.87
C SER A 24 48.57 -20.48 26.81
N ARG A 25 48.78 -21.02 25.61
CA ARG A 25 49.60 -22.20 25.25
C ARG A 25 49.45 -23.52 26.03
N SER A 26 49.04 -24.53 25.26
CA SER A 26 49.73 -25.82 25.08
C SER A 26 49.92 -26.74 26.29
N THR A 27 49.31 -27.92 26.29
CA THR A 27 49.96 -29.23 26.02
C THR A 27 49.08 -30.38 26.51
N ALA A 28 49.15 -31.48 25.76
CA ALA A 28 48.54 -32.76 26.05
C ALA A 28 49.04 -33.37 27.36
N ALA A 29 48.15 -34.08 28.05
CA ALA A 29 48.51 -35.21 28.91
C ALA A 29 47.48 -36.31 28.74
N LEU A 30 47.90 -37.38 28.07
CA LEU A 30 47.34 -38.72 28.15
C LEU A 30 47.47 -39.25 29.58
N SER A 31 46.42 -39.90 30.10
CA SER A 31 46.43 -41.27 30.64
C SER A 31 45.03 -41.61 31.16
N TYR A 32 44.29 -42.56 30.58
CA TYR A 32 44.39 -44.03 30.63
C TYR A 32 43.36 -44.60 31.62
N LEU A 33 42.32 -45.24 31.09
CA LEU A 33 41.67 -46.40 31.71
C LEU A 33 41.08 -47.25 30.58
N GLN A 34 41.54 -48.50 30.54
CA GLN A 34 41.44 -49.47 29.46
C GLN A 34 40.00 -49.94 29.20
N PHE A 35 39.70 -50.15 27.91
CA PHE A 35 38.73 -51.13 27.46
C PHE A 35 39.41 -52.50 27.36
N GLN A 36 38.67 -53.54 27.75
CA GLN A 36 38.92 -54.91 27.37
C GLN A 36 37.77 -55.31 26.43
N ASP A 37 38.08 -55.52 25.16
CA ASP A 37 37.57 -56.65 24.35
C ASP A 37 38.17 -56.61 22.94
N CYS A 38 38.81 -57.72 22.57
CA CYS A 38 39.31 -58.08 21.24
C CYS A 38 38.41 -59.24 20.76
N SER A 39 38.09 -59.47 19.48
CA SER A 39 38.85 -59.28 18.24
C SER A 39 37.93 -59.56 17.04
N ALA A 40 38.15 -58.84 15.94
CA ALA A 40 37.67 -59.16 14.57
C ALA A 40 38.60 -60.20 13.89
N PRO A 41 38.31 -60.69 12.66
CA PRO A 41 38.53 -59.88 11.46
C PRO A 41 37.47 -60.02 10.34
N ASN A 42 37.32 -58.99 9.53
CA ASN A 42 36.62 -59.01 8.24
C ASN A 42 37.61 -58.77 7.10
N SER A 43 37.33 -59.42 5.97
CA SER A 43 37.92 -59.25 4.64
C SER A 43 37.16 -58.22 3.80
N ASP A 44 37.91 -57.48 2.97
CA ASP A 44 37.64 -56.94 1.62
C ASP A 44 36.31 -56.26 1.30
N LEU A 45 36.39 -54.99 0.86
CA LEU A 45 36.11 -54.53 -0.51
C LEU A 45 36.29 -53.00 -0.64
N GLU A 46 36.95 -52.59 -1.72
CA GLU A 46 37.25 -51.20 -2.11
C GLU A 46 36.03 -50.45 -2.70
N ASP A 47 36.24 -49.14 -2.90
CA ASP A 47 35.47 -48.16 -3.69
C ASP A 47 34.23 -47.47 -3.07
N THR A 48 34.48 -46.42 -2.26
CA THR A 48 33.78 -45.11 -2.34
C THR A 48 34.56 -44.05 -1.56
N TRP A 49 35.30 -43.19 -2.25
CA TRP A 49 35.85 -41.93 -1.70
C TRP A 49 35.52 -40.81 -2.70
N TRP A 50 35.19 -39.63 -2.16
CA TRP A 50 34.87 -38.35 -2.84
C TRP A 50 33.38 -37.97 -3.03
N VAL A 51 32.58 -37.86 -1.95
CA VAL A 51 31.50 -36.83 -1.87
C VAL A 51 31.31 -36.25 -0.44
N ASP A 52 31.60 -36.96 0.64
CA ASP A 52 31.19 -36.52 1.99
C ASP A 52 32.16 -35.63 2.79
N MET A 53 32.98 -34.81 2.11
CA MET A 53 33.87 -33.84 2.80
C MET A 53 33.75 -32.38 2.31
N LEU A 54 32.67 -32.02 1.62
CA LEU A 54 32.32 -30.62 1.31
C LEU A 54 31.03 -30.11 1.98
N SER A 55 30.24 -30.98 2.62
CA SER A 55 28.99 -30.59 3.30
C SER A 55 29.14 -30.21 4.78
N ALA A 56 30.37 -30.22 5.32
CA ALA A 56 30.64 -29.86 6.73
C ALA A 56 31.43 -28.54 6.90
N THR A 57 31.82 -27.87 5.81
CA THR A 57 32.55 -26.58 5.85
C THR A 57 31.72 -25.37 5.39
N LEU A 58 30.49 -25.57 4.91
CA LEU A 58 29.59 -24.47 4.53
C LEU A 58 28.62 -24.05 5.65
N THR A 59 28.33 -24.93 6.61
CA THR A 59 27.41 -24.68 7.73
C THR A 59 28.07 -24.02 8.95
N MET A 60 29.40 -23.86 8.95
CA MET A 60 30.16 -23.20 10.02
C MET A 60 30.62 -21.77 9.67
N ARG A 61 30.41 -21.31 8.42
CA ARG A 61 30.68 -19.91 8.01
C ARG A 61 29.44 -19.01 8.05
N SER A 62 28.25 -19.58 8.11
CA SER A 62 26.98 -18.86 8.29
C SER A 62 26.66 -18.52 9.75
N PHE A 63 27.24 -19.21 10.73
CA PHE A 63 27.07 -18.92 12.17
C PHE A 63 28.09 -17.93 12.76
N LEU A 64 29.12 -17.53 12.01
CA LEU A 64 30.12 -16.54 12.45
C LEU A 64 29.93 -15.14 11.85
N LEU A 65 29.05 -14.97 10.85
CA LEU A 65 28.68 -13.64 10.33
C LEU A 65 27.39 -13.06 10.94
N GLN A 66 26.52 -13.87 11.54
CA GLN A 66 25.35 -13.38 12.31
C GLN A 66 25.68 -13.05 13.78
N GLY A 67 26.85 -13.47 14.28
CA GLY A 67 27.34 -13.14 15.63
C GLY A 67 28.14 -11.83 15.75
N LEU A 68 28.46 -11.16 14.63
CA LEU A 68 29.23 -9.90 14.62
C LEU A 68 28.38 -8.65 14.36
N PHE A 69 27.08 -8.80 14.12
CA PHE A 69 26.13 -7.67 14.00
C PHE A 69 25.37 -7.35 15.31
N SER A 70 25.51 -8.18 16.36
CA SER A 70 24.88 -7.94 17.69
C SER A 70 25.85 -7.47 18.79
N ALA A 71 27.09 -7.14 18.46
CA ALA A 71 28.09 -6.67 19.44
C ALA A 71 28.52 -5.20 19.27
N TYR A 72 27.89 -4.43 18.37
CA TYR A 72 28.08 -2.98 18.23
C TYR A 72 26.93 -2.14 18.80
N VAL A 73 26.14 -2.70 19.73
CA VAL A 73 25.06 -1.98 20.42
C VAL A 73 25.40 -1.64 21.89
N LEU A 74 26.56 -2.04 22.43
CA LEU A 74 26.93 -1.77 23.83
C LEU A 74 28.41 -1.37 24.00
N ALA A 75 28.81 -0.19 23.50
CA ALA A 75 29.97 0.56 23.98
C ALA A 75 30.01 1.99 23.41
N GLY A 76 29.05 2.84 23.77
CA GLY A 76 29.09 4.28 23.53
C GLY A 76 29.14 5.03 24.86
N MET A 77 30.30 5.08 25.49
CA MET A 77 30.54 5.97 26.63
C MET A 77 30.27 7.42 26.22
N ALA A 78 29.59 8.16 27.11
CA ALA A 78 29.31 9.59 26.98
C ALA A 78 30.57 10.37 26.59
N VAL A 79 30.60 10.85 25.34
CA VAL A 79 31.43 11.97 24.93
C VAL A 79 30.45 13.11 24.65
N GLN A 80 30.41 14.10 25.54
CA GLN A 80 29.84 15.41 25.22
C GLN A 80 30.61 15.98 24.02
N ARG A 81 30.10 15.76 22.82
CA ARG A 81 30.54 16.50 21.64
C ARG A 81 29.76 17.81 21.62
N ALA A 82 30.52 18.91 21.65
CA ALA A 82 30.01 20.26 21.50
C ALA A 82 29.11 20.37 20.25
N PRO A 83 28.06 21.20 20.27
CA PRO A 83 27.21 21.43 19.11
C PRO A 83 28.07 21.94 17.95
N TYR A 84 28.02 21.23 16.82
CA TYR A 84 28.59 21.73 15.57
C TYR A 84 27.86 23.04 15.20
N PRO A 85 28.57 24.12 14.86
CA PRO A 85 27.93 25.34 14.43
C PRO A 85 27.20 25.06 13.10
N ILE A 86 25.88 25.23 13.13
CA ILE A 86 25.04 25.30 11.93
C ILE A 86 25.54 26.52 11.17
N GLN A 87 26.32 26.29 10.11
CA GLN A 87 26.59 27.33 9.12
C GLN A 87 25.29 27.52 8.34
N ASP A 88 24.61 28.63 8.62
CA ASP A 88 23.58 29.22 7.75
C ASP A 88 24.15 29.30 6.33
N ARG A 89 23.84 28.31 5.49
CA ARG A 89 23.95 28.48 4.05
C ARG A 89 22.80 29.37 3.64
N GLN A 90 23.18 30.55 3.14
CA GLN A 90 22.36 31.54 2.48
C GLN A 90 21.05 30.95 1.93
N ALA A 91 19.94 31.45 2.44
CA ALA A 91 18.63 31.28 1.85
C ALA A 91 18.67 31.73 0.39
N VAL A 92 18.77 30.76 -0.52
CA VAL A 92 18.33 30.96 -1.90
C VAL A 92 16.84 31.24 -1.78
N SER A 93 16.39 32.42 -2.24
CA SER A 93 14.95 32.70 -2.31
C SER A 93 14.25 31.50 -2.96
N PRO A 94 13.29 30.84 -2.29
CA PRO A 94 12.62 29.72 -2.93
C PRO A 94 11.84 30.28 -4.12
N SER A 95 12.09 29.73 -5.31
CA SER A 95 10.98 29.57 -6.25
C SER A 95 9.81 28.95 -5.48
N GLN A 96 8.59 29.44 -5.67
CA GLN A 96 7.38 28.87 -5.06
C GLN A 96 7.41 27.33 -5.18
N PRO A 97 7.12 26.57 -4.10
CA PRO A 97 7.14 25.11 -4.17
C PRO A 97 6.17 24.61 -5.24
N LEU A 98 6.52 23.53 -5.92
CA LEU A 98 5.60 22.84 -6.80
C LEU A 98 4.47 22.27 -5.94
N VAL A 99 3.25 22.50 -6.40
CA VAL A 99 2.04 22.04 -5.75
C VAL A 99 1.66 20.71 -6.39
N ASP A 100 1.96 19.61 -5.70
CA ASP A 100 1.56 18.30 -6.18
C ASP A 100 0.13 17.98 -5.73
N PHE A 101 -0.59 17.17 -6.51
CA PHE A 101 -1.98 16.79 -6.22
C PHE A 101 -2.34 15.46 -6.87
N GLN A 102 -3.39 14.82 -6.34
CA GLN A 102 -4.11 13.71 -6.97
C GLN A 102 -5.48 14.22 -7.42
N VAL A 103 -6.00 13.70 -8.53
CA VAL A 103 -7.41 13.89 -8.91
C VAL A 103 -8.25 12.79 -8.26
N TYR A 104 -9.25 13.19 -7.49
CA TYR A 104 -10.19 12.31 -6.79
C TYR A 104 -11.53 13.05 -6.57
N GLU A 105 -12.56 12.33 -6.17
CA GLU A 105 -13.84 12.91 -5.82
C GLU A 105 -13.72 13.90 -4.65
N PRO A 106 -14.45 15.02 -4.68
CA PRO A 106 -14.28 16.07 -3.69
C PRO A 106 -14.78 15.64 -2.31
N VAL A 107 -13.90 15.72 -1.31
CA VAL A 107 -14.29 15.57 0.08
C VAL A 107 -14.83 16.88 0.61
N LEU A 108 -16.15 16.94 0.81
CA LEU A 108 -16.84 18.13 1.28
C LEU A 108 -16.75 18.28 2.80
N THR A 109 -16.16 19.39 3.24
CA THR A 109 -16.08 19.80 4.65
C THR A 109 -16.94 21.04 4.90
N PRO A 110 -17.68 21.14 6.03
CA PRO A 110 -18.52 22.30 6.31
C PRO A 110 -17.72 23.61 6.34
N SER A 111 -18.23 24.66 5.69
CA SER A 111 -17.70 26.03 5.81
C SER A 111 -18.72 26.95 6.48
N GLY A 112 -18.68 27.02 7.81
CA GLY A 112 -19.64 27.83 8.58
C GLY A 112 -19.45 27.75 10.09
N SER A 113 -20.23 28.54 10.83
CA SER A 113 -20.29 28.47 12.30
C SER A 113 -21.04 27.23 12.78
N SER A 114 -20.70 26.71 13.98
CA SER A 114 -21.23 25.47 14.60
C SER A 114 -22.75 25.27 14.64
N ASN A 115 -23.56 26.29 14.34
CA ASN A 115 -25.00 26.24 14.56
C ASN A 115 -25.76 25.35 13.56
N GLU A 116 -25.15 24.96 12.43
CA GLU A 116 -25.78 24.13 11.38
C GLU A 116 -25.31 22.65 11.39
N TYR A 117 -24.05 22.39 11.74
CA TYR A 117 -23.42 21.05 11.70
C TYR A 117 -23.15 20.45 13.10
N GLY A 118 -23.79 21.01 14.12
CA GLY A 118 -23.50 20.68 15.52
C GLY A 118 -22.06 21.02 15.90
N CYS A 119 -21.31 20.05 16.42
CA CYS A 119 -19.91 20.28 16.72
C CYS A 119 -19.09 20.42 15.42
N ILE A 120 -18.25 21.45 15.31
CA ILE A 120 -17.13 21.46 14.36
C ILE A 120 -15.88 21.60 15.20
N TYR A 121 -15.05 20.54 15.23
CA TYR A 121 -13.84 20.52 16.04
C TYR A 121 -12.68 20.02 15.20
N THR A 122 -11.61 20.81 15.07
CA THR A 122 -10.39 20.40 14.37
C THR A 122 -9.27 20.15 15.36
N LYS A 123 -8.58 19.01 15.23
CA LYS A 123 -7.47 18.58 16.08
C LYS A 123 -6.25 18.26 15.21
N THR A 124 -5.09 18.80 15.58
CA THR A 124 -3.81 18.33 15.04
C THR A 124 -3.48 16.99 15.66
N LEU A 125 -3.31 15.97 14.82
CA LEU A 125 -2.97 14.61 15.21
C LEU A 125 -1.46 14.37 15.19
N MET A 126 -0.77 14.99 14.24
CA MET A 126 0.67 14.87 14.07
C MET A 126 1.22 16.17 13.45
N GLU A 127 2.35 16.63 13.97
CA GLU A 127 3.25 17.55 13.29
C GLU A 127 4.66 16.96 13.46
N HIS A 128 5.23 16.47 12.36
CA HIS A 128 6.45 15.67 12.42
C HIS A 128 7.31 15.80 11.18
N GLN A 129 8.63 15.74 11.37
CA GLN A 129 9.61 15.70 10.29
C GLN A 129 10.22 14.30 10.19
N PHE A 130 9.95 13.58 9.10
CA PHE A 130 10.54 12.28 8.81
C PHE A 130 11.83 12.46 7.99
N ALA A 131 12.98 12.38 8.66
CA ALA A 131 14.31 12.46 8.05
C ALA A 131 15.01 11.08 8.06
N SER A 132 15.79 10.76 9.10
CA SER A 132 16.34 9.41 9.32
C SER A 132 15.34 8.57 10.13
N SER A 133 14.17 8.30 9.57
CA SER A 133 13.02 7.71 10.26
C SER A 133 12.76 6.23 9.94
N TYR A 134 13.65 5.57 9.21
CA TYR A 134 13.51 4.16 8.87
C TYR A 134 13.31 3.27 10.12
N GLY A 135 12.16 2.59 10.22
CA GLY A 135 11.76 1.79 11.38
C GLY A 135 11.48 2.59 12.66
N ILE A 136 11.31 3.92 12.54
CA ILE A 136 11.08 4.83 13.66
C ILE A 136 9.84 5.69 13.33
N PRO A 137 8.62 5.18 13.61
CA PRO A 137 7.40 5.91 13.31
C PRO A 137 7.20 7.10 14.25
N PHE A 138 6.32 8.03 13.86
CA PHE A 138 5.72 8.95 14.81
C PHE A 138 4.74 8.19 15.71
N VAL A 139 4.78 8.49 17.01
CA VAL A 139 3.89 7.89 18.01
C VAL A 139 3.22 9.01 18.81
N GLY A 140 1.90 9.02 18.78
CA GLY A 140 1.07 10.01 19.47
C GLY A 140 -0.09 9.36 20.21
N ASN A 141 -0.74 10.14 21.07
CA ASN A 141 -1.98 9.73 21.71
C ASN A 141 -3.12 10.62 21.21
N TYR A 142 -4.24 9.99 20.91
CA TYR A 142 -5.49 10.63 20.54
C TYR A 142 -6.53 10.41 21.65
N THR A 143 -7.29 11.46 21.90
CA THR A 143 -8.47 11.45 22.75
C THR A 143 -9.64 12.06 21.97
N PRO A 144 -10.86 11.51 22.06
CA PRO A 144 -12.02 12.04 21.35
C PRO A 144 -12.31 13.51 21.71
N PRO A 145 -12.86 14.31 20.78
CA PRO A 145 -13.29 15.67 21.08
C PRO A 145 -14.43 15.68 22.12
N PRO A 146 -14.60 16.76 22.90
CA PRO A 146 -15.63 16.86 23.95
C PRO A 146 -17.02 17.16 23.36
N CYS A 147 -17.39 16.51 22.26
CA CYS A 147 -18.65 16.70 21.56
C CYS A 147 -19.04 15.46 20.75
N SER A 148 -20.33 15.36 20.41
CA SER A 148 -20.82 14.32 19.52
C SER A 148 -20.48 14.64 18.06
N PHE A 149 -20.11 13.60 17.31
CA PHE A 149 -19.83 13.66 15.88
C PHE A 149 -20.24 12.33 15.23
N ASN A 150 -20.54 12.37 13.94
CA ASN A 150 -20.75 11.18 13.11
C ASN A 150 -19.94 11.22 11.81
N ARG A 151 -19.20 12.30 11.55
CA ARG A 151 -18.33 12.43 10.40
C ARG A 151 -16.95 12.95 10.79
N VAL A 152 -15.93 12.43 10.13
CA VAL A 152 -14.53 12.78 10.34
C VAL A 152 -13.87 12.91 8.99
N THR A 153 -13.17 14.03 8.77
CA THR A 153 -12.27 14.20 7.62
C THR A 153 -10.86 14.45 8.11
N MET A 154 -9.87 14.01 7.36
CA MET A 154 -8.47 14.13 7.70
C MET A 154 -7.69 14.83 6.59
N ASN A 155 -6.92 15.87 6.93
CA ASN A 155 -6.01 16.53 6.02
C ASN A 155 -4.57 16.12 6.33
N PHE A 156 -3.89 15.57 5.34
CA PHE A 156 -2.46 15.26 5.38
C PHE A 156 -1.71 16.23 4.47
N THR A 157 -1.01 17.18 5.08
CA THR A 157 -0.17 18.16 4.38
C THR A 157 1.27 17.74 4.46
N VAL A 158 1.96 17.70 3.32
CA VAL A 158 3.37 17.30 3.24
C VAL A 158 4.14 18.32 2.43
N SER A 159 5.36 18.63 2.88
CA SER A 159 6.34 19.37 2.10
C SER A 159 7.72 18.74 2.20
N SER A 160 8.48 18.84 1.12
CA SER A 160 9.84 18.30 1.07
C SER A 160 10.73 19.17 0.18
N VAL A 161 11.98 19.29 0.58
CA VAL A 161 13.02 20.04 -0.13
C VAL A 161 14.27 19.18 -0.19
N GLY A 162 14.82 19.01 -1.39
CA GLY A 162 16.01 18.20 -1.61
C GLY A 162 15.69 16.90 -2.33
N ARG A 163 16.67 16.02 -2.41
CA ARG A 163 16.58 14.77 -3.15
C ARG A 163 15.95 13.67 -2.31
N GLN A 164 14.88 13.06 -2.80
CA GLN A 164 14.29 11.87 -2.19
C GLN A 164 13.46 11.10 -3.24
N TYR A 165 13.35 9.78 -3.08
CA TYR A 165 12.35 8.99 -3.81
C TYR A 165 10.99 9.07 -3.12
N ASP A 166 9.94 8.65 -3.80
CA ASP A 166 8.67 8.44 -3.13
C ASP A 166 8.80 7.40 -1.99
N ARG A 167 8.00 7.59 -0.95
CA ARG A 167 7.98 6.75 0.25
C ARG A 167 6.55 6.34 0.54
N LEU A 168 6.38 5.05 0.85
CA LEU A 168 5.16 4.55 1.44
C LEU A 168 5.04 5.07 2.88
N ALA A 169 3.82 5.45 3.26
CA ALA A 169 3.47 5.77 4.63
C ALA A 169 2.16 5.08 5.03
N MET A 170 2.06 4.73 6.31
CA MET A 170 0.91 4.05 6.89
C MET A 170 0.53 4.70 8.22
N MET A 171 -0.75 4.94 8.42
CA MET A 171 -1.31 5.43 9.67
C MET A 171 -2.19 4.38 10.33
N TYR A 172 -2.02 4.25 11.65
CA TYR A 172 -2.80 3.36 12.50
C TYR A 172 -3.50 4.13 13.61
N LEU A 173 -4.72 3.68 13.93
CA LEU A 173 -5.39 3.93 15.22
C LEU A 173 -5.33 2.62 16.03
N GLY A 174 -4.47 2.59 17.04
CA GLY A 174 -4.06 1.36 17.69
C GLY A 174 -3.35 0.46 16.67
N ASP A 175 -3.92 -0.71 16.44
CA ASP A 175 -3.40 -1.74 15.51
C ASP A 175 -4.17 -1.79 14.17
N VAL A 176 -5.18 -0.92 14.00
CA VAL A 176 -6.01 -0.83 12.78
C VAL A 176 -5.39 0.19 11.84
N GLU A 177 -5.00 -0.24 10.65
CA GLU A 177 -4.55 0.65 9.59
C GLU A 177 -5.75 1.42 9.01
N VAL A 178 -5.65 2.75 9.00
CA VAL A 178 -6.75 3.63 8.56
C VAL A 178 -6.39 4.46 7.32
N PHE A 179 -5.11 4.50 6.95
CA PHE A 179 -4.62 5.24 5.79
C PHE A 179 -3.28 4.69 5.29
N ARG A 180 -3.20 4.36 4.00
CA ARG A 180 -1.97 4.01 3.29
C ARG A 180 -1.76 4.99 2.14
N THR A 181 -0.57 5.55 2.03
CA THR A 181 -0.29 6.64 1.09
C THR A 181 1.14 6.57 0.56
N SER A 182 1.37 7.07 -0.65
CA SER A 182 2.69 7.34 -1.19
C SER A 182 2.96 8.83 -1.22
N THR A 183 4.15 9.25 -0.82
CA THR A 183 4.54 10.66 -1.00
C THR A 183 4.74 11.00 -2.47
N ALA A 184 4.46 12.25 -2.86
CA ALA A 184 4.97 12.79 -4.13
C ALA A 184 6.50 12.93 -4.08
N GLU A 185 7.19 12.57 -5.16
CA GLU A 185 8.65 12.57 -5.23
C GLU A 185 9.22 14.01 -5.39
N PRO A 186 10.08 14.53 -4.49
CA PRO A 186 10.74 15.83 -4.65
C PRO A 186 11.94 15.74 -5.59
N SER A 187 12.58 16.87 -5.90
CA SER A 187 13.90 16.87 -6.55
C SER A 187 14.86 17.89 -5.93
N THR A 188 16.16 17.77 -6.22
CA THR A 188 17.21 18.66 -5.69
C THR A 188 16.93 20.14 -5.91
N ASN A 189 16.27 20.48 -7.02
CA ASN A 189 16.03 21.86 -7.45
C ASN A 189 14.55 22.25 -7.39
N LEU A 190 13.68 21.36 -6.89
CA LEU A 190 12.24 21.57 -6.83
C LEU A 190 11.72 21.10 -5.49
N SER A 191 11.42 22.06 -4.62
CA SER A 191 10.62 21.82 -3.42
C SER A 191 9.18 21.52 -3.80
N ILE A 192 8.53 20.62 -3.07
CA ILE A 192 7.14 20.24 -3.29
C ILE A 192 6.29 20.51 -2.05
N VAL A 193 5.00 20.69 -2.26
CA VAL A 193 3.97 20.72 -1.22
C VAL A 193 2.69 20.09 -1.77
N TYR A 194 1.98 19.31 -0.96
CA TYR A 194 0.65 18.82 -1.29
C TYR A 194 -0.21 18.67 -0.04
N THR A 195 -1.53 18.59 -0.23
CA THR A 195 -2.47 18.22 0.83
C THR A 195 -3.50 17.25 0.27
N TYR A 196 -3.65 16.11 0.92
CA TYR A 196 -4.71 15.15 0.62
C TYR A 196 -5.77 15.18 1.72
N THR A 197 -7.06 15.17 1.34
CA THR A 197 -8.18 15.14 2.28
C THR A 197 -8.88 13.79 2.17
N LYS A 198 -8.92 13.02 3.26
CA LYS A 198 -9.54 11.69 3.33
C LYS A 198 -10.79 11.69 4.21
N GLU A 199 -11.84 10.96 3.79
CA GLU A 199 -12.99 10.64 4.63
C GLU A 199 -12.69 9.47 5.59
N MET A 200 -13.09 9.62 6.86
CA MET A 200 -12.66 8.73 7.95
C MET A 200 -13.82 8.25 8.84
N GLN A 201 -15.08 8.53 8.50
CA GLN A 201 -16.25 8.17 9.32
C GLN A 201 -16.47 6.67 9.48
N GLN A 202 -16.02 5.86 8.53
CA GLN A 202 -16.04 4.40 8.59
C GLN A 202 -15.30 3.86 9.84
N TYR A 203 -14.36 4.64 10.38
CA TYR A 203 -13.58 4.33 11.57
C TYR A 203 -14.12 4.97 12.86
N ASN A 204 -15.37 5.46 12.86
CA ASN A 204 -15.96 6.18 14.00
C ASN A 204 -15.93 5.42 15.32
N ALA A 205 -16.02 4.09 15.33
CA ALA A 205 -15.87 3.29 16.54
C ALA A 205 -14.51 3.54 17.22
N LEU A 206 -13.46 3.72 16.43
CA LEU A 206 -12.10 4.04 16.91
C LEU A 206 -12.01 5.52 17.33
N TRP A 207 -12.52 6.44 16.51
CA TRP A 207 -12.49 7.88 16.82
C TRP A 207 -13.27 8.26 18.09
N LYS A 208 -14.24 7.45 18.52
CA LYS A 208 -15.02 7.69 19.74
C LYS A 208 -14.34 7.19 21.01
N THR A 209 -13.13 6.62 20.91
CA THR A 209 -12.35 6.12 22.03
C THR A 209 -10.92 6.69 22.00
N ASP A 210 -10.21 6.59 23.11
CA ASP A 210 -8.79 6.95 23.15
C ASP A 210 -8.01 5.98 22.25
N GLN A 211 -7.12 6.51 21.43
CA GLN A 211 -6.33 5.72 20.47
C GLN A 211 -4.86 6.07 20.58
N LYS A 212 -3.98 5.09 20.36
CA LYS A 212 -2.59 5.37 20.00
C LYS A 212 -2.53 5.68 18.51
N ILE A 213 -1.90 6.77 18.13
CA ILE A 213 -1.61 7.09 16.73
C ILE A 213 -0.20 6.59 16.44
N ILE A 214 -0.07 5.77 15.40
CA ILE A 214 1.23 5.40 14.83
C ILE A 214 1.21 5.86 13.38
N PHE A 215 2.21 6.62 12.97
CA PHE A 215 2.37 7.05 11.59
C PHE A 215 3.79 6.68 11.15
N GLU A 216 3.89 5.67 10.32
CA GLU A 216 5.16 5.20 9.78
C GLU A 216 5.39 5.82 8.41
N LEU A 217 6.55 6.47 8.24
CA LEU A 217 7.06 6.94 6.97
C LEU A 217 8.57 6.70 7.00
N ASP A 218 8.99 5.62 6.34
CA ASP A 218 10.37 5.19 6.33
C ASP A 218 11.21 6.04 5.40
N ASN A 219 12.10 6.84 5.99
CA ASN A 219 12.96 7.72 5.23
C ASN A 219 14.44 7.51 5.57
N ILE A 220 15.26 7.56 4.52
CA ILE A 220 16.72 7.55 4.61
C ILE A 220 17.19 8.98 4.30
N TYR A 221 18.02 9.52 5.18
CA TYR A 221 18.56 10.87 5.06
C TYR A 221 20.08 10.85 5.20
N ASP A 222 20.79 11.19 4.13
CA ASP A 222 22.26 11.16 4.05
C ASP A 222 22.81 12.19 3.04
N SER A 223 24.07 12.06 2.61
CA SER A 223 24.69 12.97 1.64
C SER A 223 24.08 12.90 0.23
N THR A 224 23.35 11.83 -0.08
CA THR A 224 22.69 11.56 -1.36
C THR A 224 21.20 11.89 -1.27
N TYR A 225 20.52 11.40 -0.24
CA TYR A 225 19.10 11.57 0.02
C TYR A 225 18.92 12.68 1.06
N THR A 226 18.66 13.89 0.58
CA THR A 226 18.64 15.12 1.39
C THR A 226 17.23 15.68 1.63
N GLY A 227 16.20 15.01 1.12
CA GLY A 227 14.80 15.36 1.34
C GLY A 227 14.24 14.75 2.61
N ALA A 228 13.92 15.61 3.58
CA ALA A 228 13.13 15.28 4.76
C ALA A 228 11.66 15.65 4.51
N TRP A 229 10.74 14.82 5.01
CA TRP A 229 9.31 15.05 4.86
C TRP A 229 8.77 15.81 6.07
N ASN A 230 8.41 17.07 5.87
CA ASN A 230 7.68 17.84 6.88
C ASN A 230 6.20 17.56 6.71
N THR A 231 5.58 17.01 7.73
CA THR A 231 4.21 16.52 7.67
C THR A 231 3.35 17.13 8.76
N THR A 232 2.11 17.47 8.39
CA THR A 232 1.07 17.89 9.32
C THR A 232 -0.19 17.10 9.03
N LEU A 233 -0.73 16.45 10.05
CA LEU A 233 -1.97 15.69 9.98
C LEU A 233 -3.00 16.32 10.92
N THR A 234 -4.16 16.67 10.37
CA THR A 234 -5.28 17.21 11.15
C THR A 234 -6.55 16.42 10.89
N ALA A 235 -7.41 16.28 11.90
CA ALA A 235 -8.73 15.68 11.76
C ALA A 235 -9.81 16.69 12.17
N THR A 236 -10.86 16.80 11.36
CA THR A 236 -12.04 17.64 11.62
C THR A 236 -13.25 16.76 11.87
N PHE A 237 -13.85 16.93 13.05
CA PHE A 237 -14.99 16.17 13.55
C PHE A 237 -16.25 17.01 13.43
N PHE A 238 -17.30 16.46 12.81
CA PHE A 238 -18.58 17.15 12.67
C PHE A 238 -19.79 16.23 12.59
N THR A 239 -20.99 16.81 12.66
CA THR A 239 -22.25 16.08 12.57
C THR A 239 -23.01 16.47 11.30
N ILE A 240 -23.52 15.47 10.58
CA ILE A 240 -24.52 15.64 9.53
C ILE A 240 -25.83 14.95 9.93
N PRO A 241 -27.02 15.46 9.55
CA PRO A 241 -28.30 14.89 9.95
C PRO A 241 -28.48 13.42 9.54
N ASP A 242 -28.19 13.04 8.30
CA ASP A 242 -28.38 11.68 7.80
C ASP A 242 -27.02 11.03 7.45
N SER A 243 -26.36 10.49 8.48
CA SER A 243 -25.13 9.70 8.29
C SER A 243 -25.47 8.22 8.14
N PRO A 244 -24.90 7.50 7.14
CA PRO A 244 -25.04 6.05 7.06
C PRO A 244 -24.58 5.34 8.33
N ALA A 245 -25.16 4.17 8.61
CA ALA A 245 -24.70 3.33 9.70
C ALA A 245 -23.25 2.90 9.46
N VAL A 246 -22.41 3.10 10.47
CA VAL A 246 -21.01 2.67 10.51
C VAL A 246 -20.87 1.49 11.47
N ALA A 247 -19.74 0.80 11.42
CA ALA A 247 -19.50 -0.33 12.32
C ALA A 247 -19.53 0.08 13.80
N ASP A 248 -20.07 -0.79 14.65
CA ASP A 248 -20.12 -0.61 16.11
C ASP A 248 -18.78 -1.01 16.75
N GLN A 249 -18.09 -1.99 16.17
CA GLN A 249 -16.77 -2.43 16.58
C GLN A 249 -15.88 -2.67 15.35
N ILE A 250 -14.59 -2.41 15.52
CA ILE A 250 -13.58 -2.57 14.47
C ILE A 250 -12.40 -3.35 15.06
N LEU A 251 -11.99 -4.41 14.37
CA LEU A 251 -10.85 -5.25 14.76
C LEU A 251 -9.82 -5.29 13.62
N PRO A 252 -8.52 -5.28 13.91
CA PRO A 252 -7.48 -5.36 12.90
C PRO A 252 -7.19 -6.81 12.46
N ILE A 253 -6.78 -7.00 11.22
CA ILE A 253 -6.02 -8.17 10.74
C ILE A 253 -4.61 -7.66 10.49
N SER A 254 -3.80 -7.63 11.54
CA SER A 254 -2.48 -7.00 11.57
C SER A 254 -1.58 -7.70 12.60
N SER A 255 -0.30 -7.34 12.68
CA SER A 255 0.66 -7.96 13.60
C SER A 255 0.50 -7.53 15.07
N LEU A 256 -0.45 -6.64 15.36
CA LEU A 256 -0.76 -6.13 16.70
C LEU A 256 0.44 -5.49 17.44
N SER A 257 1.22 -4.69 16.72
CA SER A 257 2.50 -4.15 17.17
C SER A 257 2.41 -2.81 17.90
N SER A 258 1.22 -2.21 18.00
CA SER A 258 1.05 -0.88 18.59
C SER A 258 1.46 -0.79 20.06
N GLY A 259 1.36 -1.91 20.79
CA GLY A 259 1.85 -2.02 22.16
C GLY A 259 3.35 -1.78 22.31
N SER A 260 4.11 -1.98 21.22
CA SER A 260 5.56 -1.74 21.12
C SER A 260 5.88 -0.50 20.28
N ASP A 261 4.93 0.42 20.14
CA ASP A 261 5.10 1.70 19.44
C ASP A 261 5.56 1.53 17.97
N SER A 262 5.12 0.44 17.32
CA SER A 262 5.54 0.06 15.96
C SER A 262 4.35 -0.14 15.02
N ALA A 263 4.57 0.04 13.72
CA ALA A 263 3.57 -0.25 12.70
C ALA A 263 3.13 -1.73 12.72
N SER A 264 1.88 -1.97 12.34
CA SER A 264 1.24 -3.29 12.48
C SER A 264 1.05 -4.04 11.15
N ALA A 265 1.54 -3.54 10.02
CA ALA A 265 1.43 -4.25 8.77
C ALA A 265 2.31 -5.51 8.72
N PHE A 266 1.82 -6.53 8.01
CA PHE A 266 2.62 -7.70 7.68
C PHE A 266 3.43 -7.44 6.41
N SER A 267 4.64 -8.00 6.34
CA SER A 267 5.44 -8.07 5.10
C SER A 267 5.59 -9.53 4.70
N ILE A 268 4.99 -9.91 3.57
CA ILE A 268 4.94 -11.29 3.08
C ILE A 268 5.61 -11.41 1.70
N PRO A 269 6.35 -12.49 1.40
CA PRO A 269 6.58 -13.67 2.23
C PRO A 269 7.57 -13.41 3.37
N GLY A 270 7.49 -14.20 4.45
CA GLY A 270 8.43 -14.15 5.57
C GLY A 270 7.77 -14.20 6.95
N VAL A 271 6.50 -13.82 7.03
CA VAL A 271 5.67 -13.96 8.22
C VAL A 271 4.35 -14.64 7.86
N ASN A 272 3.71 -15.26 8.85
CA ASN A 272 2.32 -15.68 8.71
C ASN A 272 1.40 -14.50 9.01
N ALA A 273 0.72 -13.97 8.00
CA ALA A 273 -0.17 -12.83 8.12
C ALA A 273 -1.56 -13.25 8.66
N SER A 274 -1.60 -13.67 9.92
CA SER A 274 -2.81 -14.19 10.56
C SER A 274 -3.05 -13.62 11.96
N VAL A 275 -4.32 -13.48 12.33
CA VAL A 275 -4.78 -13.10 13.68
C VAL A 275 -5.92 -14.01 14.11
N SER A 276 -6.22 -14.12 15.40
CA SER A 276 -7.36 -14.90 15.90
C SER A 276 -8.19 -14.14 16.92
N TYR A 277 -9.52 -14.31 16.84
CA TYR A 277 -10.48 -13.63 17.70
C TYR A 277 -11.59 -14.56 18.18
N VAL A 278 -12.05 -14.31 19.41
CA VAL A 278 -13.38 -14.74 19.89
C VAL A 278 -14.32 -13.56 19.69
N LEU A 279 -15.29 -13.70 18.78
CA LEU A 279 -16.15 -12.59 18.38
C LEU A 279 -17.41 -12.44 19.26
N PRO A 280 -17.96 -11.22 19.40
CA PRO A 280 -19.23 -10.99 20.08
C PRO A 280 -20.40 -11.75 19.44
N LYS A 281 -21.18 -12.47 20.24
CA LYS A 281 -22.27 -13.33 19.73
C LYS A 281 -23.47 -12.58 19.13
N ASN A 282 -23.54 -11.26 19.28
CA ASN A 282 -24.63 -10.42 18.79
C ASN A 282 -24.33 -9.74 17.44
N ILE A 283 -23.28 -10.13 16.71
CA ILE A 283 -23.00 -9.58 15.38
C ILE A 283 -24.13 -9.93 14.41
N ASN A 284 -24.68 -8.95 13.68
CA ASN A 284 -25.71 -9.15 12.64
C ASN A 284 -25.17 -9.01 11.21
N ARG A 285 -24.03 -8.32 11.04
CA ARG A 285 -23.30 -8.16 9.78
C ARG A 285 -21.81 -7.99 10.07
N ALA A 286 -20.97 -8.57 9.22
CA ALA A 286 -19.53 -8.38 9.29
C ALA A 286 -18.91 -8.26 7.89
N VAL A 287 -17.97 -7.34 7.74
CA VAL A 287 -17.23 -7.09 6.48
C VAL A 287 -15.75 -6.99 6.80
N VAL A 288 -14.90 -7.53 5.94
CA VAL A 288 -13.46 -7.33 6.00
C VAL A 288 -13.03 -6.43 4.86
N SER A 289 -12.24 -5.39 5.11
CA SER A 289 -11.47 -4.72 4.07
C SER A 289 -10.04 -5.26 4.02
N LEU A 290 -9.48 -5.40 2.82
CA LEU A 290 -8.09 -5.77 2.57
C LEU A 290 -7.34 -4.57 1.99
N GLU A 291 -6.14 -4.33 2.52
CA GLU A 291 -5.19 -3.32 2.05
C GLU A 291 -3.88 -4.03 1.72
N ALA A 292 -3.40 -3.89 0.48
CA ALA A 292 -2.26 -4.66 -0.02
C ALA A 292 -1.51 -3.89 -1.10
N CYS A 293 -0.19 -3.78 -0.96
CA CYS A 293 0.66 -3.21 -2.00
C CYS A 293 1.99 -3.97 -2.12
N GLY A 294 2.39 -4.26 -3.36
CA GLY A 294 3.70 -4.79 -3.68
C GLY A 294 4.79 -3.73 -3.52
N GLN A 295 5.99 -4.15 -3.14
CA GLN A 295 7.16 -3.29 -2.98
C GLN A 295 8.41 -3.98 -3.52
N SER A 296 9.44 -3.20 -3.84
CA SER A 296 10.68 -3.72 -4.45
C SER A 296 10.38 -4.45 -5.77
N ALA A 297 10.75 -5.71 -5.97
CA ALA A 297 10.47 -6.47 -7.20
C ALA A 297 8.97 -6.70 -7.47
N GLU A 298 8.12 -6.35 -6.50
CA GLU A 298 6.66 -6.40 -6.62
C GLU A 298 6.05 -5.00 -6.82
N GLU A 299 6.83 -3.94 -6.97
CA GLU A 299 6.29 -2.57 -7.19
C GLU A 299 5.60 -2.43 -8.56
N PHE A 300 6.16 -3.09 -9.58
CA PHE A 300 5.67 -3.09 -10.97
C PHE A 300 5.18 -4.48 -11.39
N TRP A 301 4.62 -5.26 -10.46
CA TRP A 301 4.29 -6.68 -10.66
C TRP A 301 3.49 -6.99 -11.94
N TYR A 302 2.71 -6.04 -12.46
CA TYR A 302 1.93 -6.14 -13.70
C TYR A 302 2.80 -6.20 -14.97
N THR A 303 4.09 -5.88 -14.91
CA THR A 303 5.06 -6.03 -16.02
C THR A 303 5.99 -7.24 -15.85
N ASN A 304 5.81 -8.03 -14.79
CA ASN A 304 6.64 -9.21 -14.54
C ASN A 304 6.39 -10.31 -15.58
N VAL A 305 7.47 -10.97 -16.00
CA VAL A 305 7.42 -12.01 -17.03
C VAL A 305 7.08 -13.38 -16.42
N PRO A 306 6.60 -14.34 -17.23
CA PRO A 306 6.54 -15.74 -16.81
C PRO A 306 7.90 -16.22 -16.28
N THR A 307 7.89 -17.02 -15.21
CA THR A 307 9.10 -17.52 -14.56
C THR A 307 10.01 -18.26 -15.54
N SER A 308 9.46 -19.03 -16.48
CA SER A 308 10.27 -19.76 -17.48
C SER A 308 10.99 -18.86 -18.49
N THR A 309 10.59 -17.59 -18.62
CA THR A 309 11.11 -16.66 -19.62
C THR A 309 11.98 -15.54 -19.02
N VAL A 310 12.27 -15.60 -17.72
CA VAL A 310 13.11 -14.62 -16.98
C VAL A 310 14.44 -14.32 -17.67
N ASP A 311 15.10 -15.35 -18.20
CA ASP A 311 16.43 -15.24 -18.82
C ASP A 311 16.41 -15.06 -20.34
N THR A 312 15.24 -14.81 -20.94
CA THR A 312 15.10 -14.69 -22.42
C THR A 312 16.07 -13.66 -22.99
N PHE A 313 16.32 -12.55 -22.28
CA PHE A 313 17.23 -11.48 -22.72
C PHE A 313 18.51 -11.39 -21.87
N ALA A 314 18.89 -12.47 -21.17
CA ALA A 314 20.06 -12.47 -20.28
C ALA A 314 21.36 -12.01 -20.97
N ALA A 315 21.52 -12.31 -22.26
CA ALA A 315 22.70 -11.94 -23.05
C ALA A 315 22.70 -10.48 -23.56
N THR A 316 21.55 -9.80 -23.55
CA THR A 316 21.35 -8.47 -24.12
C THR A 316 20.95 -7.48 -23.03
N ALA A 317 19.69 -7.49 -22.61
CA ALA A 317 19.11 -6.63 -21.59
C ALA A 317 19.19 -7.22 -20.18
N GLY A 318 19.73 -8.41 -19.96
CA GLY A 318 19.75 -9.08 -18.65
C GLY A 318 18.39 -9.67 -18.24
N SER A 319 18.35 -10.33 -17.08
CA SER A 319 17.17 -11.06 -16.59
C SER A 319 16.05 -10.14 -16.08
N TYR A 320 14.80 -10.58 -16.24
CA TYR A 320 13.59 -9.89 -15.77
C TYR A 320 13.09 -10.44 -14.42
N TYR A 321 12.15 -9.76 -13.76
CA TYR A 321 11.46 -10.34 -12.61
C TYR A 321 10.40 -11.34 -13.08
N GLY A 322 10.33 -12.49 -12.40
CA GLY A 322 9.41 -13.59 -12.69
C GLY A 322 8.08 -13.50 -11.93
N GLY A 323 7.36 -14.61 -11.86
CA GLY A 323 6.09 -14.71 -11.13
C GLY A 323 4.85 -14.29 -11.94
N GLY A 324 5.05 -13.90 -13.21
CA GLY A 324 3.99 -13.46 -14.11
C GLY A 324 3.29 -12.16 -13.68
N PRO A 325 2.38 -11.65 -14.53
CA PRO A 325 1.76 -10.33 -14.36
C PRO A 325 0.49 -10.34 -13.49
N TRP A 326 0.13 -11.47 -12.86
CA TRP A 326 -1.11 -11.62 -12.10
C TRP A 326 -0.84 -11.82 -10.60
N ARG A 327 -1.67 -11.20 -9.76
CA ARG A 327 -1.63 -11.30 -8.30
C ARG A 327 -3.03 -11.45 -7.74
N GLU A 328 -3.16 -12.19 -6.65
CA GLU A 328 -4.40 -12.30 -5.91
C GLU A 328 -4.14 -12.23 -4.41
N VAL A 329 -4.80 -11.29 -3.74
CA VAL A 329 -4.80 -11.18 -2.29
C VAL A 329 -5.98 -11.97 -1.76
N GLN A 330 -5.73 -12.97 -0.92
CA GLN A 330 -6.74 -13.90 -0.42
C GLN A 330 -7.05 -13.61 1.04
N LEU A 331 -8.33 -13.59 1.40
CA LEU A 331 -8.79 -13.68 2.78
C LEU A 331 -9.22 -15.11 3.08
N LEU A 332 -8.62 -15.71 4.10
CA LEU A 332 -9.00 -17.02 4.61
C LEU A 332 -9.59 -16.88 6.02
N ILE A 333 -10.66 -17.64 6.29
CA ILE A 333 -11.26 -17.83 7.61
C ILE A 333 -11.14 -19.32 7.96
N ASP A 334 -10.43 -19.62 9.05
CA ASP A 334 -10.11 -20.99 9.49
C ASP A 334 -9.54 -21.86 8.36
N GLY A 335 -8.65 -21.28 7.55
CA GLY A 335 -7.97 -21.94 6.42
C GLY A 335 -8.82 -22.13 5.17
N GLN A 336 -10.02 -21.53 5.10
CA GLN A 336 -10.91 -21.59 3.94
C GLN A 336 -11.09 -20.21 3.29
N ILE A 337 -11.07 -20.12 1.96
CA ILE A 337 -11.24 -18.85 1.23
C ILE A 337 -12.60 -18.23 1.54
N ALA A 338 -12.58 -17.02 2.09
CA ALA A 338 -13.75 -16.18 2.34
C ALA A 338 -14.03 -15.22 1.18
N GLY A 339 -12.97 -14.74 0.53
CA GLY A 339 -13.01 -13.87 -0.64
C GLY A 339 -11.60 -13.48 -1.08
N VAL A 340 -11.48 -12.78 -2.20
CA VAL A 340 -10.19 -12.35 -2.75
C VAL A 340 -10.26 -10.94 -3.31
N SER A 341 -9.10 -10.30 -3.46
CA SER A 341 -8.92 -9.05 -4.18
C SER A 341 -7.90 -9.26 -5.31
N TRP A 342 -8.25 -8.85 -6.52
CA TRP A 342 -7.29 -8.66 -7.61
C TRP A 342 -6.88 -7.20 -7.63
N PRO A 343 -5.67 -6.86 -7.15
CA PRO A 343 -5.32 -5.51 -6.76
C PRO A 343 -5.28 -4.55 -7.95
N PHE A 344 -5.62 -3.29 -7.70
CA PHE A 344 -5.41 -2.21 -8.65
C PHE A 344 -3.90 -2.03 -8.91
N PRO A 345 -3.44 -1.90 -10.18
CA PRO A 345 -2.03 -1.73 -10.50
C PRO A 345 -1.57 -0.30 -10.19
N ILE A 346 -1.35 0.00 -8.91
CA ILE A 346 -0.86 1.30 -8.44
C ILE A 346 0.46 1.63 -9.13
N VAL A 347 0.61 2.88 -9.57
CA VAL A 347 1.87 3.43 -10.05
C VAL A 347 2.37 4.47 -9.06
N PHE A 348 3.47 4.19 -8.38
CA PHE A 348 4.03 5.11 -7.40
C PHE A 348 4.71 6.32 -8.07
N THR A 349 4.94 7.39 -7.30
CA THR A 349 5.24 8.72 -7.89
C THR A 349 6.67 8.87 -8.44
N GLY A 350 7.51 7.84 -8.31
CA GLY A 350 8.78 7.67 -9.04
C GLY A 350 8.73 6.68 -10.21
N GLY A 351 7.59 6.00 -10.43
CA GLY A 351 7.50 4.80 -11.26
C GLY A 351 7.52 5.03 -12.77
N ILE A 352 8.05 4.04 -13.50
CA ILE A 352 8.15 3.95 -14.97
C ILE A 352 9.04 5.05 -15.60
N VAL A 353 8.63 6.31 -15.55
CA VAL A 353 9.45 7.45 -16.01
C VAL A 353 9.31 8.61 -15.03
N PRO A 354 10.40 9.14 -14.46
CA PRO A 354 10.32 10.22 -13.47
C PRO A 354 9.63 11.52 -13.91
N GLY A 355 9.42 11.71 -15.21
CA GLY A 355 8.67 12.85 -15.76
C GLY A 355 7.15 12.73 -15.63
N PHE A 356 6.58 11.57 -15.28
CA PHE A 356 5.13 11.37 -15.31
C PHE A 356 4.38 12.10 -14.19
N TRP A 357 4.87 12.02 -12.96
CA TRP A 357 4.01 12.19 -11.77
C TRP A 357 4.11 13.58 -11.11
N ARG A 358 4.34 14.63 -11.92
CA ARG A 358 4.50 16.01 -11.44
C ARG A 358 3.78 17.03 -12.33
N PRO A 359 2.94 17.93 -11.77
CA PRO A 359 2.47 17.97 -10.38
C PRO A 359 1.35 16.96 -10.08
N MET A 360 0.90 16.20 -11.07
CA MET A 360 -0.23 15.28 -10.93
C MET A 360 0.30 13.86 -10.70
N VAL A 361 -0.02 13.27 -9.55
CA VAL A 361 0.35 11.89 -9.24
C VAL A 361 -0.60 10.88 -9.91
N ALA A 362 -0.23 9.60 -9.87
CA ALA A 362 -1.06 8.54 -10.41
C ALA A 362 -2.38 8.37 -9.65
N ILE A 363 -3.36 7.70 -10.28
CA ILE A 363 -4.63 7.31 -9.66
C ILE A 363 -4.37 6.53 -8.36
N ASP A 364 -5.05 6.91 -7.27
CA ASP A 364 -4.98 6.29 -5.94
C ASP A 364 -3.57 6.23 -5.28
N ALA A 365 -2.58 7.00 -5.75
CA ALA A 365 -1.24 7.03 -5.15
C ALA A 365 -1.18 7.69 -3.76
N PHE A 366 -2.00 8.72 -3.51
CA PHE A 366 -2.10 9.40 -2.21
C PHE A 366 -3.05 8.71 -1.24
N ASP A 367 -3.89 7.79 -1.70
CA ASP A 367 -4.78 6.99 -0.87
C ASP A 367 -5.05 5.65 -1.54
N LEU A 368 -4.31 4.63 -1.11
CA LEU A 368 -4.44 3.31 -1.70
C LEU A 368 -5.82 2.73 -1.34
N ARG A 369 -6.49 2.17 -2.35
CA ARG A 369 -7.86 1.69 -2.22
C ARG A 369 -7.92 0.32 -1.56
N GLN A 370 -8.85 0.18 -0.62
CA GLN A 370 -9.14 -1.08 0.05
C GLN A 370 -10.27 -1.86 -0.64
N HIS A 371 -10.21 -3.19 -0.57
CA HIS A 371 -11.20 -4.09 -1.15
C HIS A 371 -12.08 -4.73 -0.07
N GLU A 372 -13.40 -4.60 -0.17
CA GLU A 372 -14.36 -5.15 0.80
C GLU A 372 -14.74 -6.61 0.49
N ILE A 373 -14.88 -7.43 1.52
CA ILE A 373 -15.38 -8.81 1.48
C ILE A 373 -16.47 -8.95 2.55
N ASP A 374 -17.72 -9.23 2.14
CA ASP A 374 -18.81 -9.48 3.07
C ASP A 374 -18.69 -10.88 3.70
N ILE A 375 -18.36 -10.92 4.99
CA ILE A 375 -18.20 -12.16 5.75
C ILE A 375 -19.44 -12.50 6.58
N THR A 376 -20.57 -11.82 6.37
CA THR A 376 -21.85 -12.12 7.04
C THR A 376 -22.29 -13.60 6.89
N PRO A 377 -22.09 -14.27 5.73
CA PRO A 377 -22.37 -15.71 5.61
C PRO A 377 -21.55 -16.60 6.56
N TRP A 378 -20.48 -16.10 7.15
CA TRP A 378 -19.63 -16.85 8.09
C TRP A 378 -20.11 -16.76 9.54
N LEU A 379 -21.07 -15.89 9.88
CA LEU A 379 -21.49 -15.66 11.27
C LEU A 379 -22.03 -16.91 11.97
N GLY A 380 -22.62 -17.87 11.23
CA GLY A 380 -23.06 -19.13 11.81
C GLY A 380 -21.92 -20.01 12.33
N GLN A 381 -20.71 -19.84 11.79
CA GLN A 381 -19.48 -20.47 12.26
C GLN A 381 -18.75 -19.59 13.27
N LEU A 382 -18.55 -18.30 12.95
CA LEU A 382 -17.72 -17.37 13.72
C LEU A 382 -18.23 -17.02 15.13
N LEU A 383 -19.52 -17.27 15.41
CA LEU A 383 -20.18 -16.86 16.65
C LEU A 383 -20.48 -18.03 17.61
N ASP A 384 -19.78 -19.16 17.44
CA ASP A 384 -19.93 -20.34 18.32
C ASP A 384 -19.37 -20.10 19.74
N GLY A 385 -18.51 -19.07 19.90
CA GLY A 385 -17.86 -18.69 21.14
C GLY A 385 -16.43 -19.21 21.27
N GLU A 386 -15.91 -19.86 20.24
CA GLU A 386 -14.52 -20.26 20.11
C GLU A 386 -13.70 -19.18 19.38
N SER A 387 -12.38 -19.40 19.32
CA SER A 387 -11.48 -18.52 18.59
C SER A 387 -11.39 -18.95 17.12
N HIS A 388 -11.52 -17.99 16.21
CA HIS A 388 -11.38 -18.19 14.77
C HIS A 388 -10.19 -17.43 14.20
N THR A 389 -9.55 -17.98 13.17
CA THR A 389 -8.37 -17.40 12.53
C THR A 389 -8.74 -16.69 11.23
N PHE A 390 -8.23 -15.46 11.08
CA PHE A 390 -8.27 -14.70 9.84
C PHE A 390 -6.84 -14.62 9.29
N GLU A 391 -6.65 -15.00 8.03
CA GLU A 391 -5.34 -15.05 7.39
C GLU A 391 -5.39 -14.33 6.03
N ILE A 392 -4.33 -13.59 5.71
CA ILE A 392 -4.14 -12.94 4.41
C ILE A 392 -2.99 -13.65 3.67
N ARG A 393 -3.21 -14.02 2.41
CA ARG A 393 -2.16 -14.51 1.51
C ARG A 393 -2.08 -13.66 0.26
N VAL A 394 -0.93 -13.67 -0.40
CA VAL A 394 -0.77 -13.11 -1.74
C VAL A 394 -0.25 -14.21 -2.65
N ALA A 395 -1.05 -14.56 -3.65
CA ALA A 395 -0.73 -15.55 -4.64
C ALA A 395 -0.19 -14.90 -5.92
N SER A 396 0.72 -15.60 -6.58
CA SER A 396 1.25 -15.25 -7.91
C SER A 396 1.22 -16.46 -8.84
N LEU A 397 1.77 -16.31 -10.05
CA LEU A 397 1.85 -17.38 -11.03
C LEU A 397 3.23 -18.01 -11.06
N ASN A 398 3.25 -19.31 -11.30
CA ASN A 398 4.43 -20.01 -11.77
C ASN A 398 4.07 -20.79 -13.04
N ASP A 399 4.94 -20.76 -14.04
CA ASP A 399 4.75 -21.51 -15.27
C ASP A 399 5.88 -22.53 -15.49
N ASP A 400 5.57 -23.62 -16.18
CA ASP A 400 6.49 -24.74 -16.39
C ASP A 400 7.29 -24.65 -17.70
N GLY A 401 7.12 -23.57 -18.47
CA GLY A 401 7.69 -23.40 -19.80
C GLY A 401 7.07 -24.27 -20.91
N ASN A 402 6.08 -25.11 -20.58
CA ASN A 402 5.37 -25.98 -21.53
C ASN A 402 3.90 -25.56 -21.71
N GLY A 403 3.58 -24.31 -21.38
CA GLY A 403 2.25 -23.74 -21.51
C GLY A 403 1.33 -23.98 -20.30
N HIS A 404 1.82 -24.59 -19.21
CA HIS A 404 1.03 -24.76 -17.99
C HIS A 404 1.40 -23.71 -16.96
N VAL A 405 0.37 -23.19 -16.30
CA VAL A 405 0.48 -22.21 -15.21
C VAL A 405 -0.16 -22.78 -13.96
N THR A 406 0.49 -22.56 -12.82
CA THR A 406 0.02 -22.94 -11.48
C THR A 406 0.02 -21.72 -10.58
N VAL A 407 -0.95 -21.65 -9.66
CA VAL A 407 -0.97 -20.65 -8.60
C VAL A 407 0.01 -21.06 -7.50
N ILE A 408 0.78 -20.09 -7.00
CA ILE A 408 1.70 -20.27 -5.88
C ILE A 408 1.44 -19.21 -4.79
N ASP A 409 1.50 -19.59 -3.53
CA ASP A 409 1.25 -18.72 -2.36
C ASP A 409 2.49 -17.86 -1.98
N THR A 410 3.32 -17.53 -2.97
CA THR A 410 4.53 -16.71 -2.77
C THR A 410 4.65 -15.69 -3.90
N THR A 411 5.35 -14.59 -3.63
CA THR A 411 5.69 -13.54 -4.60
C THR A 411 7.21 -13.39 -4.69
N ASN A 412 7.72 -12.40 -5.45
CA ASN A 412 9.15 -12.10 -5.48
C ASN A 412 9.63 -11.48 -4.15
N SER A 413 9.77 -10.15 -4.09
CA SER A 413 10.31 -9.46 -2.90
C SER A 413 9.35 -9.52 -1.72
N TYR A 414 8.35 -8.63 -1.69
CA TYR A 414 7.34 -8.64 -0.65
C TYR A 414 6.11 -7.79 -1.00
N TRP A 415 5.02 -8.09 -0.31
CA TRP A 415 3.78 -7.35 -0.23
C TRP A 415 3.55 -6.92 1.20
N ILE A 416 3.14 -5.67 1.38
CA ILE A 416 2.71 -5.14 2.66
C ILE A 416 1.20 -5.33 2.75
N VAL A 417 0.71 -6.05 3.76
CA VAL A 417 -0.71 -6.38 3.89
C VAL A 417 -1.27 -6.13 5.28
N THR A 418 -2.51 -5.65 5.31
CA THR A 418 -3.36 -5.54 6.50
C THR A 418 -4.82 -5.80 6.09
N GLY A 419 -5.66 -6.08 7.09
CA GLY A 419 -7.10 -6.05 6.90
C GLY A 419 -7.81 -5.41 8.09
N THR A 420 -9.09 -5.07 7.90
CA THR A 420 -9.93 -4.47 8.95
C THR A 420 -11.29 -5.17 8.98
N ILE A 421 -11.68 -5.69 10.14
CA ILE A 421 -12.96 -6.34 10.37
C ILE A 421 -13.95 -5.30 10.93
N PHE A 422 -14.98 -4.98 10.16
CA PHE A 422 -16.08 -4.10 10.53
C PHE A 422 -17.26 -4.95 11.05
N LEU A 423 -17.64 -4.74 12.31
CA LEU A 423 -18.69 -5.50 12.99
C LEU A 423 -19.90 -4.61 13.29
N PHE A 424 -21.07 -5.07 12.89
CA PHE A 424 -22.36 -4.43 13.16
C PHE A 424 -23.12 -5.32 14.14
N LEU A 425 -23.59 -4.75 15.24
CA LEU A 425 -24.13 -5.49 16.38
C LEU A 425 -25.64 -5.26 16.53
N ASP A 426 -26.38 -6.33 16.81
CA ASP A 426 -27.71 -6.23 17.40
C ASP A 426 -27.60 -5.80 18.88
N ALA A 427 -28.75 -5.45 19.49
CA ALA A 427 -28.82 -5.03 20.89
C ALA A 427 -28.10 -6.00 21.84
N GLU A 428 -27.46 -5.46 22.88
CA GLU A 428 -26.75 -6.23 23.90
C GLU A 428 -27.64 -7.36 24.48
N GLY A 429 -27.05 -8.55 24.65
CA GLY A 429 -27.75 -9.76 25.10
C GLY A 429 -28.45 -10.55 24.00
N SER A 430 -28.53 -10.03 22.77
CA SER A 430 -28.97 -10.78 21.59
C SER A 430 -27.95 -11.85 21.21
N VAL A 431 -28.40 -12.90 20.52
CA VAL A 431 -27.52 -13.95 19.99
C VAL A 431 -27.87 -14.21 18.55
N THR A 432 -26.87 -14.05 17.68
CA THR A 432 -26.95 -14.47 16.29
C THR A 432 -26.55 -15.93 16.17
N THR A 433 -27.33 -16.70 15.42
CA THR A 433 -27.07 -18.11 15.12
C THR A 433 -27.15 -18.34 13.61
N GLY A 434 -26.58 -19.42 13.12
CA GLY A 434 -26.67 -19.74 11.71
C GLY A 434 -26.21 -21.15 11.37
N THR A 435 -26.33 -21.51 10.10
CA THR A 435 -25.69 -22.71 9.57
C THR A 435 -24.20 -22.44 9.35
N LYS A 436 -23.37 -23.49 9.29
CA LYS A 436 -22.02 -23.36 8.74
C LYS A 436 -22.09 -22.85 7.29
N PRO A 437 -21.11 -22.05 6.82
CA PRO A 437 -21.09 -21.55 5.47
C PRO A 437 -20.94 -22.69 4.46
N VAL A 438 -21.68 -22.59 3.35
CA VAL A 438 -21.48 -23.39 2.15
C VAL A 438 -20.59 -22.58 1.22
N ILE A 439 -19.38 -23.06 0.98
CA ILE A 439 -18.32 -22.35 0.25
C ILE A 439 -18.10 -23.04 -1.10
N THR A 440 -18.11 -22.25 -2.17
CA THR A 440 -17.68 -22.64 -3.51
C THR A 440 -16.60 -21.65 -3.94
N ALA A 441 -15.34 -22.07 -3.85
CA ALA A 441 -14.18 -21.25 -4.19
C ALA A 441 -13.15 -22.09 -4.98
N PRO A 442 -13.46 -22.51 -6.22
CA PRO A 442 -12.48 -23.19 -7.06
C PRO A 442 -11.23 -22.34 -7.28
N GLU A 443 -10.13 -23.01 -7.65
CA GLU A 443 -8.94 -22.34 -8.15
C GLU A 443 -9.25 -21.53 -9.43
N PRO A 444 -8.52 -20.43 -9.71
CA PRO A 444 -8.71 -19.67 -10.93
C PRO A 444 -8.41 -20.51 -12.18
N VAL A 445 -9.16 -20.26 -13.25
CA VAL A 445 -8.95 -20.90 -14.56
C VAL A 445 -8.11 -19.99 -15.43
N PHE A 446 -6.96 -20.47 -15.88
CA PHE A 446 -6.01 -19.71 -16.68
C PHE A 446 -6.01 -20.12 -18.16
N GLY A 447 -5.84 -19.13 -19.03
CA GLY A 447 -5.33 -19.30 -20.39
C GLY A 447 -3.96 -18.66 -20.50
N PHE A 448 -2.99 -19.37 -21.06
CA PHE A 448 -1.60 -18.91 -21.17
C PHE A 448 -1.01 -19.23 -22.54
N SER A 449 -0.26 -18.28 -23.09
CA SER A 449 0.61 -18.53 -24.24
C SER A 449 1.85 -17.65 -24.18
N SER A 450 2.96 -18.13 -24.72
CA SER A 450 4.18 -17.35 -24.87
C SER A 450 4.92 -17.74 -26.15
N SER A 451 5.66 -16.80 -26.72
CA SER A 451 6.51 -17.05 -27.87
C SER A 451 7.73 -16.14 -27.88
N VAL A 452 8.88 -16.73 -28.20
CA VAL A 452 10.15 -16.02 -28.41
C VAL A 452 10.46 -16.01 -29.89
N SER A 453 10.90 -14.86 -30.41
CA SER A 453 11.44 -14.74 -31.76
C SER A 453 12.94 -14.49 -31.72
N GLU A 454 13.64 -14.97 -32.75
CA GLU A 454 15.10 -14.86 -32.87
C GLU A 454 15.49 -14.21 -34.19
N VAL A 455 16.49 -13.34 -34.14
CA VAL A 455 17.15 -12.75 -35.31
C VAL A 455 18.64 -13.02 -35.22
N SER A 456 19.19 -13.72 -36.23
CA SER A 456 20.61 -14.07 -36.29
C SER A 456 21.15 -14.84 -35.07
N GLY A 457 20.29 -15.65 -34.43
CA GLY A 457 20.65 -16.44 -33.25
C GLY A 457 20.66 -15.67 -31.93
N VAL A 458 20.07 -14.47 -31.91
CA VAL A 458 19.83 -13.65 -30.71
C VAL A 458 18.32 -13.51 -30.53
N ASN A 459 17.84 -13.68 -29.28
CA ASN A 459 16.44 -13.45 -28.95
C ASN A 459 16.09 -11.96 -29.18
N ASP A 460 15.15 -11.71 -30.08
CA ASP A 460 14.75 -10.37 -30.49
C ASP A 460 13.47 -9.91 -29.77
N SER A 461 12.49 -10.81 -29.64
CA SER A 461 11.26 -10.50 -28.92
C SER A 461 10.70 -11.67 -28.10
N LEU A 462 9.93 -11.32 -27.07
CA LEU A 462 9.13 -12.20 -26.24
C LEU A 462 7.73 -11.61 -26.18
N THR A 463 6.73 -12.38 -26.55
CA THR A 463 5.33 -12.03 -26.32
C THR A 463 4.67 -13.09 -25.45
N TYR A 464 3.78 -12.68 -24.55
CA TYR A 464 2.97 -13.61 -23.78
C TYR A 464 1.60 -13.04 -23.47
N GLU A 465 0.64 -13.95 -23.30
CA GLU A 465 -0.72 -13.65 -22.91
C GLU A 465 -1.08 -14.46 -21.68
N VAL A 466 -1.70 -13.79 -20.71
CA VAL A 466 -2.28 -14.41 -19.51
C VAL A 466 -3.73 -13.98 -19.41
N SER A 467 -4.65 -14.93 -19.34
CA SER A 467 -6.04 -14.69 -18.99
C SER A 467 -6.40 -15.49 -17.75
N ALA A 468 -7.23 -14.94 -16.88
CA ALA A 468 -7.71 -15.63 -15.70
C ALA A 468 -9.20 -15.34 -15.48
N THR A 469 -9.93 -16.34 -15.00
CA THR A 469 -11.29 -16.15 -14.48
C THR A 469 -11.45 -16.87 -13.15
N ARG A 470 -12.22 -16.26 -12.24
CA ARG A 470 -12.54 -16.86 -10.95
C ARG A 470 -13.97 -16.54 -10.53
N GLN A 471 -14.61 -17.51 -9.88
CA GLN A 471 -15.91 -17.32 -9.23
C GLN A 471 -15.83 -17.85 -7.80
N ILE A 472 -16.29 -17.04 -6.85
CA ILE A 472 -16.38 -17.41 -5.43
C ILE A 472 -17.82 -17.19 -4.99
N SER A 473 -18.35 -18.10 -4.18
CA SER A 473 -19.65 -17.98 -3.53
C SER A 473 -19.59 -18.55 -2.13
N VAL A 474 -20.07 -17.79 -1.16
CA VAL A 474 -20.30 -18.26 0.21
C VAL A 474 -21.75 -17.97 0.57
N SER A 475 -22.45 -18.93 1.18
CA SER A 475 -23.82 -18.74 1.65
C SER A 475 -24.12 -19.44 2.96
N ALA A 476 -25.00 -18.87 3.76
CA ALA A 476 -25.50 -19.46 5.00
C ALA A 476 -26.86 -18.88 5.40
N ILE A 477 -27.61 -19.63 6.20
CA ILE A 477 -28.80 -19.10 6.86
C ILE A 477 -28.36 -18.43 8.15
N ILE A 478 -28.61 -17.12 8.26
CA ILE A 478 -28.32 -16.32 9.46
C ILE A 478 -29.63 -15.95 10.16
N ARG A 479 -29.61 -16.02 11.49
CA ARG A 479 -30.71 -15.65 12.39
C ARG A 479 -30.16 -14.70 13.45
N SER A 480 -30.36 -13.41 13.25
CA SER A 480 -30.05 -12.36 14.22
C SER A 480 -31.32 -12.00 15.01
N ALA A 481 -31.25 -11.06 15.97
CA ALA A 481 -32.41 -10.68 16.77
C ALA A 481 -33.56 -10.11 15.92
N ASN A 482 -33.20 -9.37 14.88
CA ASN A 482 -34.15 -8.60 14.07
C ASN A 482 -34.38 -9.20 12.68
N SER A 483 -33.64 -10.24 12.29
CA SER A 483 -33.74 -10.80 10.95
C SER A 483 -33.44 -12.30 10.89
N SER A 484 -34.09 -13.00 9.97
CA SER A 484 -33.64 -14.31 9.51
C SER A 484 -33.63 -14.29 7.99
N HIS A 485 -32.47 -14.57 7.40
CA HIS A 485 -32.28 -14.46 5.97
C HIS A 485 -31.19 -15.43 5.48
N ASN A 486 -31.17 -15.67 4.16
CA ASN A 486 -30.06 -16.35 3.51
C ASN A 486 -29.00 -15.29 3.19
N ALA A 487 -27.90 -15.28 3.95
CA ALA A 487 -26.77 -14.41 3.70
C ALA A 487 -25.90 -15.03 2.61
N SER A 488 -25.50 -14.26 1.61
CA SER A 488 -24.50 -14.70 0.63
C SER A 488 -23.54 -13.60 0.22
N TRP A 489 -22.33 -14.03 -0.13
CA TRP A 489 -21.29 -13.26 -0.79
C TRP A 489 -20.92 -13.97 -2.09
N SER A 490 -20.76 -13.21 -3.18
CA SER A 490 -20.30 -13.77 -4.45
C SER A 490 -19.38 -12.81 -5.18
N GLN A 491 -18.33 -13.35 -5.78
CA GLN A 491 -17.37 -12.61 -6.61
C GLN A 491 -17.28 -13.25 -7.98
N THR A 492 -17.26 -12.43 -9.03
CA THR A 492 -16.98 -12.84 -10.41
C THR A 492 -15.85 -11.98 -10.94
N LEU A 493 -14.73 -12.62 -11.29
CA LEU A 493 -13.48 -11.95 -11.64
C LEU A 493 -12.99 -12.39 -13.01
N SER A 494 -12.48 -11.46 -13.81
CA SER A 494 -11.83 -11.73 -15.08
C SER A 494 -10.62 -10.82 -15.29
N TYR A 495 -9.54 -11.39 -15.80
CA TYR A 495 -8.26 -10.73 -15.97
C TYR A 495 -7.71 -11.08 -17.34
N TYR A 496 -7.10 -10.10 -17.98
CA TYR A 496 -6.36 -10.26 -19.22
C TYR A 496 -5.08 -9.45 -19.14
N ASN A 497 -3.98 -10.03 -19.62
CA ASN A 497 -2.73 -9.34 -19.87
C ASN A 497 -2.12 -9.85 -21.17
N TYR A 498 -1.62 -8.91 -21.97
CA TYR A 498 -0.73 -9.14 -23.10
C TYR A 498 0.52 -8.31 -22.87
N ASP A 499 1.67 -8.94 -22.98
CA ASP A 499 2.95 -8.27 -22.92
C ASP A 499 3.77 -8.58 -24.17
N ALA A 500 4.49 -7.56 -24.65
CA ALA A 500 5.45 -7.67 -25.72
C ALA A 500 6.74 -6.97 -25.30
N ILE A 501 7.78 -7.76 -25.14
CA ILE A 501 9.15 -7.29 -24.95
C ILE A 501 9.87 -7.41 -26.28
N THR A 502 10.37 -6.31 -26.80
CA THR A 502 10.97 -6.22 -28.14
C THR A 502 12.34 -5.54 -28.08
N ALA A 503 12.99 -5.43 -29.23
CA ALA A 503 14.30 -4.81 -29.37
C ALA A 503 15.29 -5.43 -28.38
N GLU A 504 15.42 -6.76 -28.43
CA GLU A 504 16.38 -7.52 -27.60
C GLU A 504 16.22 -7.30 -26.07
N GLY A 505 15.03 -6.90 -25.61
CA GLY A 505 14.74 -6.66 -24.18
C GLY A 505 14.86 -5.19 -23.74
N PHE A 506 14.97 -4.24 -24.67
CA PHE A 506 15.04 -2.81 -24.32
C PHE A 506 13.66 -2.13 -24.28
N ASP A 507 12.68 -2.69 -24.98
CA ASP A 507 11.32 -2.16 -25.08
C ASP A 507 10.34 -3.14 -24.43
N GLN A 508 9.36 -2.61 -23.70
CA GLN A 508 8.26 -3.39 -23.16
C GLN A 508 6.94 -2.65 -23.33
N TYR A 509 5.96 -3.38 -23.86
CA TYR A 509 4.56 -2.98 -23.96
C TYR A 509 3.71 -3.94 -23.15
N THR A 510 2.91 -3.42 -22.22
CA THR A 510 2.02 -4.16 -21.33
C THR A 510 0.60 -3.64 -21.54
N LEU A 511 -0.32 -4.53 -21.90
CA LEU A 511 -1.76 -4.26 -21.95
C LEU A 511 -2.45 -5.17 -20.94
N GLN A 512 -3.06 -4.60 -19.92
CA GLN A 512 -3.67 -5.32 -18.81
C GLN A 512 -5.08 -4.80 -18.56
N THR A 513 -6.00 -5.69 -18.19
CA THR A 513 -7.34 -5.33 -17.72
C THR A 513 -7.79 -6.29 -16.64
N THR A 514 -8.23 -5.75 -15.50
CA THR A 514 -8.90 -6.49 -14.44
C THR A 514 -10.35 -6.05 -14.40
N ASN A 515 -11.29 -6.99 -14.39
CA ASN A 515 -12.70 -6.70 -14.10
C ASN A 515 -13.16 -7.55 -12.91
N GLY A 516 -13.97 -6.96 -12.05
CA GLY A 516 -14.60 -7.67 -10.96
C GLY A 516 -16.01 -7.21 -10.68
N LYS A 517 -16.79 -8.14 -10.12
CA LYS A 517 -18.13 -7.90 -9.60
C LYS A 517 -18.32 -8.66 -8.31
N ASP A 518 -18.52 -7.90 -7.24
CA ASP A 518 -18.84 -8.41 -5.93
C ASP A 518 -20.30 -8.11 -5.60
N VAL A 519 -21.00 -9.08 -5.00
CA VAL A 519 -22.43 -8.94 -4.65
C VAL A 519 -22.69 -9.62 -3.31
N SER A 520 -23.47 -8.96 -2.46
CA SER A 520 -24.01 -9.54 -1.23
C SER A 520 -25.52 -9.40 -1.12
N THR A 521 -26.16 -10.31 -0.39
CA THR A 521 -27.62 -10.28 -0.14
C THR A 521 -28.08 -9.09 0.71
N SER A 522 -27.14 -8.31 1.27
CA SER A 522 -27.47 -7.06 1.95
C SER A 522 -27.91 -5.94 0.98
N GLY A 523 -27.78 -6.18 -0.33
CA GLY A 523 -27.95 -5.17 -1.38
C GLY A 523 -26.63 -4.51 -1.77
N TYR A 524 -25.51 -4.89 -1.13
CA TYR A 524 -24.18 -4.45 -1.52
C TYR A 524 -23.81 -4.99 -2.90
N SER A 525 -23.28 -4.12 -3.75
CA SER A 525 -22.64 -4.51 -5.01
C SER A 525 -21.48 -3.58 -5.31
N ASN A 526 -20.37 -4.14 -5.75
CA ASN A 526 -19.21 -3.41 -6.24
C ASN A 526 -18.85 -3.93 -7.64
N ILE A 527 -18.76 -3.05 -8.63
CA ILE A 527 -18.38 -3.39 -10.01
C ILE A 527 -17.19 -2.52 -10.37
N TYR A 528 -16.11 -3.13 -10.84
CA TYR A 528 -14.89 -2.39 -11.12
C TYR A 528 -14.14 -2.91 -12.35
N SER A 529 -13.45 -1.99 -13.02
CA SER A 529 -12.56 -2.27 -14.16
C SER A 529 -11.30 -1.41 -14.08
N TYR A 530 -10.14 -2.06 -14.23
CA TYR A 530 -8.81 -1.45 -14.16
C TYR A 530 -8.06 -1.66 -15.49
N PRO A 531 -8.39 -0.91 -16.56
CA PRO A 531 -7.64 -0.98 -17.81
C PRO A 531 -6.30 -0.27 -17.69
N MET A 532 -5.23 -0.87 -18.21
CA MET A 532 -3.88 -0.33 -18.18
C MET A 532 -3.14 -0.67 -19.47
N ASN A 533 -2.46 0.31 -20.03
CA ASN A 533 -1.57 0.19 -21.18
C ASN A 533 -0.29 0.96 -20.86
N VAL A 534 0.83 0.26 -20.73
CA VAL A 534 2.14 0.85 -20.49
C VAL A 534 3.07 0.50 -21.62
N ASN A 535 3.80 1.49 -22.12
CA ASN A 535 4.94 1.31 -22.99
C ASN A 535 6.15 1.96 -22.32
N SER A 536 7.27 1.24 -22.24
CA SER A 536 8.52 1.79 -21.75
C SER A 536 9.71 1.23 -22.53
N SER A 537 10.60 2.13 -22.94
CA SER A 537 11.87 1.82 -23.60
C SER A 537 13.02 2.48 -22.86
N TYR A 538 14.20 1.87 -22.94
CA TYR A 538 15.41 2.52 -22.44
C TYR A 538 16.61 2.23 -23.32
N SER A 539 17.57 3.16 -23.28
CA SER A 539 18.87 3.02 -23.93
C SER A 539 19.96 3.42 -22.96
N GLN A 540 21.05 2.67 -22.94
CA GLN A 540 22.17 2.92 -22.04
C GLN A 540 23.50 2.77 -22.78
N THR A 541 24.38 3.74 -22.55
CA THR A 541 25.79 3.70 -22.93
C THR A 541 26.66 3.87 -21.68
N SER A 542 27.98 3.82 -21.84
CA SER A 542 28.91 4.09 -20.72
C SER A 542 28.80 5.51 -20.14
N THR A 543 28.17 6.45 -20.85
CA THR A 543 28.11 7.87 -20.43
C THR A 543 26.73 8.49 -20.47
N ALA A 544 25.74 7.79 -21.01
CA ALA A 544 24.39 8.33 -21.19
C ALA A 544 23.30 7.27 -20.99
N LEU A 545 22.13 7.74 -20.57
CA LEU A 545 20.93 6.97 -20.31
C LEU A 545 19.74 7.74 -20.89
N GLY A 546 18.90 7.08 -21.68
CA GLY A 546 17.59 7.57 -22.08
C GLY A 546 16.50 6.59 -21.64
N ILE A 547 15.37 7.12 -21.16
CA ILE A 547 14.15 6.37 -20.89
C ILE A 547 13.01 7.11 -21.58
N ASN A 548 12.15 6.39 -22.29
CA ASN A 548 10.89 6.93 -22.80
C ASN A 548 9.76 6.03 -22.35
N GLY A 549 8.61 6.63 -22.07
CA GLY A 549 7.44 5.86 -21.73
C GLY A 549 6.14 6.59 -22.02
N SER A 550 5.11 5.79 -22.16
CA SER A 550 3.72 6.25 -22.15
C SER A 550 2.88 5.31 -21.32
N ILE A 551 1.88 5.85 -20.63
CA ILE A 551 0.90 5.09 -19.88
C ILE A 551 -0.49 5.64 -20.16
N VAL A 552 -1.45 4.74 -20.33
CA VAL A 552 -2.87 5.03 -20.20
C VAL A 552 -3.42 4.03 -19.20
N HIS A 553 -3.90 4.50 -18.07
CA HIS A 553 -4.54 3.64 -17.07
C HIS A 553 -5.80 4.28 -16.54
N GLY A 554 -6.76 3.45 -16.14
CA GLY A 554 -8.06 3.90 -15.72
C GLY A 554 -8.62 3.10 -14.56
N LEU A 555 -9.64 3.68 -13.95
CA LEU A 555 -10.42 3.11 -12.88
C LEU A 555 -11.89 3.44 -13.16
N ASP A 556 -12.66 2.41 -13.48
CA ASP A 556 -14.12 2.45 -13.45
C ASP A 556 -14.58 1.71 -12.20
N PHE A 557 -15.46 2.35 -11.42
CA PHE A 557 -15.87 1.86 -10.11
C PHE A 557 -17.32 2.24 -9.82
N GLU A 558 -18.17 1.25 -9.55
CA GLU A 558 -19.56 1.43 -9.18
C GLU A 558 -19.84 0.73 -7.85
N VAL A 559 -20.39 1.46 -6.88
CA VAL A 559 -20.72 0.93 -5.56
C VAL A 559 -22.17 1.19 -5.19
N TYR A 560 -22.85 0.16 -4.70
CA TYR A 560 -24.26 0.16 -4.32
C TYR A 560 -24.46 -0.43 -2.94
N GLY A 561 -25.56 -0.01 -2.30
CA GLY A 561 -25.98 -0.61 -1.03
C GLY A 561 -25.05 -0.22 0.13
N PRO A 562 -25.00 -1.03 1.20
CA PRO A 562 -24.39 -0.64 2.46
C PRO A 562 -22.86 -0.85 2.48
N SER A 563 -22.08 -0.20 1.61
CA SER A 563 -20.60 -0.21 1.73
C SER A 563 -20.16 0.27 3.13
N VAL A 564 -19.07 -0.29 3.67
CA VAL A 564 -18.47 0.24 4.90
C VAL A 564 -17.71 1.54 4.64
N PHE A 565 -17.26 1.76 3.40
CA PHE A 565 -16.60 2.99 3.01
C PHE A 565 -17.60 4.05 2.56
N PRO A 566 -17.30 5.33 2.81
CA PRO A 566 -18.04 6.44 2.21
C PRO A 566 -17.96 6.37 0.69
N SER A 567 -19.07 6.65 0.03
CA SER A 567 -19.17 6.64 -1.43
C SER A 567 -19.19 8.05 -2.03
N GLY A 568 -18.86 9.08 -1.26
CA GLY A 568 -18.88 10.50 -1.63
C GLY A 568 -20.27 11.15 -1.76
N ILE A 569 -21.32 10.38 -2.06
CA ILE A 569 -22.69 10.92 -2.31
C ILE A 569 -23.44 11.31 -1.02
N GLN A 570 -22.99 10.86 0.15
CA GLN A 570 -23.70 11.01 1.43
C GLN A 570 -24.02 12.47 1.73
N VAL A 571 -23.06 13.36 1.48
CA VAL A 571 -23.19 14.80 1.73
C VAL A 571 -24.19 15.45 0.79
N LEU A 572 -24.30 14.91 -0.42
CA LEU A 572 -25.09 15.48 -1.52
C LEU A 572 -26.56 15.03 -1.45
N ASN A 573 -26.84 13.93 -0.75
CA ASN A 573 -28.21 13.47 -0.46
C ASN A 573 -28.93 14.33 0.60
N ASP A 574 -28.19 15.11 1.39
CA ASP A 574 -28.72 15.93 2.50
C ASP A 574 -28.92 17.38 2.05
N THR A 575 -30.01 17.66 1.35
CA THR A 575 -30.33 19.00 0.84
C THR A 575 -30.79 19.98 1.94
N ALA A 576 -29.95 20.95 2.29
CA ALA A 576 -30.28 22.33 2.68
C ALA A 576 -29.00 23.18 2.50
N PRO A 577 -29.06 24.48 2.11
CA PRO A 577 -27.94 25.19 1.51
C PRO A 577 -26.71 25.16 2.41
N SER A 578 -25.76 24.32 2.04
CA SER A 578 -24.57 24.03 2.81
C SER A 578 -23.40 24.63 2.07
N TYR A 579 -22.73 25.61 2.68
CA TYR A 579 -21.42 26.05 2.19
C TYR A 579 -20.43 24.93 2.52
N PHE A 580 -19.80 24.38 1.50
CA PHE A 580 -18.72 23.42 1.66
C PHE A 580 -17.41 24.00 1.15
N ASN A 581 -16.32 23.66 1.82
CA ASN A 581 -14.99 23.79 1.25
C ASN A 581 -14.64 22.49 0.53
N LEU A 582 -14.11 22.61 -0.68
CA LEU A 582 -13.40 21.53 -1.35
C LEU A 582 -12.12 21.20 -0.58
N GLY A 583 -12.02 19.97 -0.09
CA GLY A 583 -10.74 19.43 0.39
C GLY A 583 -9.75 19.27 -0.77
N GLY A 584 -8.46 19.42 -0.48
CA GLY A 584 -7.41 18.99 -1.40
C GLY A 584 -6.87 19.95 -2.47
N ASP A 585 -7.27 21.24 -2.52
CA ASP A 585 -6.73 22.19 -3.51
C ASP A 585 -6.38 23.58 -2.91
N GLN A 586 -5.44 24.29 -3.55
CA GLN A 586 -4.76 25.48 -3.00
C GLN A 586 -5.57 26.77 -2.85
N THR A 587 -6.87 26.72 -3.15
CA THR A 587 -7.79 27.81 -2.82
C THR A 587 -9.05 27.21 -2.23
N PRO A 588 -9.38 27.48 -0.96
CA PRO A 588 -10.69 27.15 -0.41
C PRO A 588 -11.76 27.80 -1.28
N GLN A 589 -12.41 27.01 -2.13
CA GLN A 589 -13.58 27.44 -2.87
C GLN A 589 -14.80 27.07 -2.01
N SER A 590 -15.49 28.09 -1.51
CA SER A 590 -16.77 27.89 -0.84
C SER A 590 -17.84 27.69 -1.92
N ILE A 591 -18.33 26.47 -2.08
CA ILE A 591 -19.38 26.17 -3.06
C ILE A 591 -20.72 26.08 -2.36
N GLN A 592 -21.74 26.67 -3.00
CA GLN A 592 -23.13 26.54 -2.61
C GLN A 592 -23.80 25.45 -3.40
N VAL A 593 -24.05 24.31 -2.75
CA VAL A 593 -24.90 23.25 -3.31
C VAL A 593 -26.36 23.71 -3.15
N SER A 594 -26.87 24.45 -4.13
CA SER A 594 -28.21 25.06 -4.10
C SER A 594 -29.27 24.30 -4.90
N SER A 595 -28.89 23.22 -5.60
CA SER A 595 -29.78 22.44 -6.45
C SER A 595 -30.55 21.38 -5.64
N SER A 596 -31.79 21.12 -6.04
CA SER A 596 -32.58 20.01 -5.54
C SER A 596 -32.06 18.72 -6.17
N LEU A 597 -31.00 18.16 -5.61
CA LEU A 597 -30.40 16.93 -6.11
C LEU A 597 -31.38 15.75 -5.97
N PRO A 598 -31.41 14.81 -6.92
CA PRO A 598 -32.13 13.57 -6.74
C PRO A 598 -31.49 12.75 -5.62
N LYS A 599 -32.24 11.81 -5.05
CA LYS A 599 -31.69 10.87 -4.07
C LYS A 599 -30.91 9.78 -4.80
N PHE A 600 -29.73 9.46 -4.28
CA PHE A 600 -28.85 8.45 -4.85
C PHE A 600 -28.85 7.15 -4.04
N SER A 601 -28.78 6.02 -4.75
CA SER A 601 -28.73 4.65 -4.21
C SER A 601 -27.35 3.99 -4.32
N GLY A 602 -26.45 4.63 -5.06
CA GLY A 602 -25.09 4.18 -5.31
C GLY A 602 -24.27 5.31 -5.94
N ALA A 603 -22.98 5.08 -6.07
CA ALA A 603 -22.04 6.00 -6.68
C ALA A 603 -21.34 5.34 -7.86
N VAL A 604 -21.03 6.15 -8.87
CA VAL A 604 -20.23 5.76 -10.03
C VAL A 604 -19.04 6.70 -10.14
N LEU A 605 -17.87 6.15 -10.41
CA LEU A 605 -16.64 6.88 -10.63
C LEU A 605 -15.97 6.30 -11.87
N SER A 606 -15.53 7.16 -12.78
CA SER A 606 -14.72 6.79 -13.92
C SER A 606 -13.59 7.79 -14.07
N THR A 607 -12.36 7.29 -14.14
CA THR A 607 -11.20 8.12 -14.43
C THR A 607 -10.24 7.43 -15.39
N THR A 608 -9.69 8.21 -16.31
CA THR A 608 -8.64 7.79 -17.24
C THR A 608 -7.51 8.80 -17.18
N GLN A 609 -6.29 8.33 -16.92
CA GLN A 609 -5.10 9.14 -16.91
C GLN A 609 -4.16 8.68 -18.02
N SER A 610 -3.68 9.63 -18.83
CA SER A 610 -2.83 9.42 -19.98
C SER A 610 -1.58 10.27 -19.86
N SER A 611 -0.41 9.64 -19.90
CA SER A 611 0.87 10.29 -19.71
C SER A 611 1.90 9.86 -20.74
N VAL A 612 2.76 10.79 -21.13
CA VAL A 612 3.95 10.56 -21.97
C VAL A 612 5.11 11.29 -21.33
N ALA A 613 6.24 10.62 -21.15
CA ALA A 613 7.43 11.22 -20.55
C ALA A 613 8.72 10.66 -21.14
N GLU A 614 9.75 11.50 -21.04
CA GLU A 614 11.11 11.16 -21.35
C GLU A 614 12.03 11.55 -20.19
N TYR A 615 13.09 10.78 -20.06
CA TYR A 615 14.21 11.08 -19.20
C TYR A 615 15.51 10.90 -19.96
N TYR A 616 16.43 11.82 -19.78
CA TYR A 616 17.77 11.72 -20.31
C TYR A 616 18.79 12.11 -19.26
N SER A 617 19.87 11.33 -19.18
CA SER A 617 21.04 11.59 -18.36
C SER A 617 22.31 11.45 -19.17
N SER A 618 23.28 12.32 -18.90
CA SER A 618 24.65 12.23 -19.34
C SER A 618 25.59 12.60 -18.19
N THR A 619 26.91 12.53 -18.39
CA THR A 619 27.91 12.91 -17.38
C THR A 619 27.68 14.30 -16.79
N ASN A 620 27.23 15.26 -17.60
CA ASN A 620 27.13 16.66 -17.21
C ASN A 620 25.71 17.22 -17.18
N ASN A 621 24.74 16.57 -17.84
CA ASN A 621 23.37 17.06 -17.92
C ASN A 621 22.36 15.92 -17.72
N SER A 622 21.35 16.14 -16.89
CA SER A 622 20.16 15.30 -16.83
C SER A 622 18.92 16.18 -16.87
N TYR A 623 17.89 15.72 -17.57
CA TYR A 623 16.60 16.39 -17.65
C TYR A 623 15.49 15.36 -17.78
N SER A 624 14.28 15.76 -17.42
CA SER A 624 13.07 15.00 -17.69
C SER A 624 12.00 15.95 -18.19
N PHE A 625 11.15 15.43 -19.06
CA PHE A 625 9.97 16.11 -19.57
C PHE A 625 8.81 15.13 -19.51
N GLY A 626 7.63 15.61 -19.13
CA GLY A 626 6.43 14.79 -19.12
C GLY A 626 5.19 15.62 -19.37
N THR A 627 4.17 14.93 -19.87
CA THR A 627 2.82 15.46 -20.00
C THR A 627 1.87 14.41 -19.44
N THR A 628 0.97 14.84 -18.56
CA THR A 628 -0.06 14.00 -17.95
C THR A 628 -1.40 14.69 -18.10
N SER A 629 -2.39 13.98 -18.61
CA SER A 629 -3.78 14.42 -18.73
C SER A 629 -4.66 13.44 -17.96
N GLN A 630 -5.65 13.93 -17.24
CA GLN A 630 -6.62 13.09 -16.56
C GLN A 630 -8.04 13.60 -16.79
N ASP A 631 -8.89 12.67 -17.18
CA ASP A 631 -10.33 12.81 -17.22
C ASP A 631 -10.90 12.09 -16.01
N PHE A 632 -11.70 12.78 -15.21
CA PHE A 632 -12.36 12.24 -14.03
C PHE A 632 -13.83 12.62 -14.03
N SER A 633 -14.68 11.65 -13.72
CA SER A 633 -16.11 11.82 -13.53
C SER A 633 -16.58 11.04 -12.30
N PHE A 634 -17.46 11.65 -11.53
CA PHE A 634 -18.09 11.08 -10.36
C PHE A 634 -19.57 11.44 -10.36
N GLY A 635 -20.42 10.45 -10.11
CA GLY A 635 -21.87 10.61 -10.18
C GLY A 635 -22.61 9.73 -9.18
N GLY A 636 -23.89 10.04 -9.00
CA GLY A 636 -24.81 9.26 -8.19
C GLY A 636 -25.80 8.49 -9.05
N VAL A 637 -26.18 7.28 -8.64
CA VAL A 637 -27.22 6.48 -9.31
C VAL A 637 -28.57 6.79 -8.70
N GLU A 638 -29.49 7.34 -9.49
CA GLU A 638 -30.77 7.83 -8.99
C GLU A 638 -31.69 6.72 -8.46
N VAL A 639 -32.30 6.95 -7.30
CA VAL A 639 -33.26 6.00 -6.67
C VAL A 639 -34.52 5.82 -7.52
N ARG A 640 -35.00 6.90 -8.15
CA ARG A 640 -36.29 6.93 -8.86
C ARG A 640 -36.22 6.43 -10.30
N GLU A 641 -35.04 6.46 -10.89
CA GLU A 641 -34.76 5.98 -12.24
C GLU A 641 -33.52 5.06 -12.21
N PRO A 642 -33.66 3.81 -11.70
CA PRO A 642 -32.54 2.89 -11.60
C PRO A 642 -31.88 2.68 -12.98
N GLY A 643 -30.58 2.95 -13.07
CA GLY A 643 -29.81 2.95 -14.31
C GLY A 643 -29.57 4.33 -14.93
N SER A 644 -30.17 5.39 -14.39
CA SER A 644 -29.81 6.78 -14.68
C SER A 644 -28.73 7.25 -13.70
N THR A 645 -27.64 7.79 -14.25
CA THR A 645 -26.54 8.40 -13.49
C THR A 645 -26.63 9.91 -13.57
N TYR A 646 -26.49 10.59 -12.44
CA TYR A 646 -26.40 12.04 -12.35
C TYR A 646 -24.94 12.42 -12.11
N GLU A 647 -24.33 13.21 -13.01
CA GLU A 647 -22.97 13.72 -12.81
C GLU A 647 -22.95 14.70 -11.63
N LEU A 648 -22.12 14.39 -10.63
CA LEU A 648 -21.94 15.20 -9.43
C LEU A 648 -20.66 16.02 -9.50
N TYR A 649 -19.59 15.43 -10.01
CA TYR A 649 -18.31 16.09 -10.17
C TYR A 649 -17.59 15.60 -11.43
N SER A 650 -16.93 16.50 -12.13
CA SER A 650 -15.99 16.17 -13.18
C SER A 650 -14.76 17.08 -13.12
N ARG A 651 -13.60 16.54 -13.47
CA ARG A 651 -12.33 17.29 -13.58
C ARG A 651 -11.58 16.85 -14.83
N HIS A 652 -11.23 17.82 -15.65
CA HIS A 652 -10.38 17.65 -16.81
C HIS A 652 -9.12 18.48 -16.61
N VAL A 653 -7.99 17.82 -16.38
CA VAL A 653 -6.75 18.50 -16.03
C VAL A 653 -5.60 18.00 -16.88
N LYS A 654 -4.72 18.92 -17.28
CA LYS A 654 -3.49 18.60 -18.00
C LYS A 654 -2.30 19.33 -17.41
N ALA A 655 -1.31 18.54 -17.03
CA ALA A 655 0.01 18.99 -16.63
C ALA A 655 1.01 18.79 -17.77
N VAL A 656 1.84 19.80 -18.02
CA VAL A 656 2.97 19.74 -18.97
C VAL A 656 4.20 20.26 -18.26
N ASN A 657 5.18 19.40 -18.03
CA ASN A 657 6.48 19.76 -17.47
C ASN A 657 6.35 20.63 -16.21
N ASN A 658 5.72 20.07 -15.16
CA ASN A 658 5.44 20.72 -13.86
C ASN A 658 4.52 21.95 -13.90
N THR A 659 3.91 22.25 -15.04
CA THR A 659 2.97 23.38 -15.19
C THR A 659 1.57 22.85 -15.47
N ILE A 660 0.56 23.36 -14.75
CA ILE A 660 -0.84 23.07 -15.06
C ILE A 660 -1.23 23.91 -16.29
N ALA A 661 -1.43 23.24 -17.42
CA ALA A 661 -1.81 23.87 -18.68
C ALA A 661 -3.29 24.28 -18.69
N TYR A 662 -4.15 23.43 -18.13
CA TYR A 662 -5.55 23.72 -17.80
C TYR A 662 -6.02 22.77 -16.70
N ASP A 663 -7.05 23.19 -15.98
CA ASP A 663 -7.71 22.43 -14.91
C ASP A 663 -9.15 22.92 -14.82
N ASP A 664 -10.03 22.23 -15.54
CA ASP A 664 -11.45 22.54 -15.62
C ASP A 664 -12.21 21.60 -14.70
N GLN A 665 -12.95 22.16 -13.75
CA GLN A 665 -13.72 21.39 -12.78
C GLN A 665 -15.19 21.80 -12.84
N THR A 666 -16.07 20.82 -12.73
CA THR A 666 -17.51 21.03 -12.57
C THR A 666 -17.97 20.31 -11.32
N LEU A 667 -18.66 21.01 -10.43
CA LEU A 667 -19.34 20.43 -9.28
C LEU A 667 -20.81 20.79 -9.35
N VAL A 668 -21.67 19.79 -9.51
CA VAL A 668 -23.14 19.95 -9.51
C VAL A 668 -23.60 21.05 -10.49
N GLY A 669 -23.04 21.02 -11.71
CA GLY A 669 -23.37 21.97 -12.78
C GLY A 669 -22.68 23.34 -12.70
N GLU A 670 -21.94 23.64 -11.63
CA GLU A 670 -21.13 24.85 -11.51
C GLU A 670 -19.69 24.58 -11.98
N THR A 671 -19.25 25.28 -13.03
CA THR A 671 -17.89 25.14 -13.58
C THR A 671 -16.97 26.21 -13.02
N PHE A 672 -15.77 25.80 -12.61
CA PHE A 672 -14.69 26.67 -12.18
C PHE A 672 -13.35 26.14 -12.72
N SER A 673 -12.47 27.05 -13.12
CA SER A 673 -11.11 26.67 -13.53
C SER A 673 -10.12 27.15 -12.47
N ILE A 674 -9.19 26.28 -12.08
CA ILE A 674 -8.05 26.69 -11.25
C ILE A 674 -7.04 27.37 -12.19
N GLY A 675 -6.62 28.60 -11.86
CA GLY A 675 -5.75 29.40 -12.73
C GLY A 675 -4.44 28.66 -13.06
N THR A 676 -3.91 28.86 -14.27
CA THR A 676 -2.67 28.23 -14.75
C THR A 676 -1.48 28.54 -13.81
N THR A 677 -0.82 27.52 -13.27
CA THR A 677 0.40 27.67 -12.47
C THR A 677 1.63 27.55 -13.36
N ASN A 678 2.22 28.68 -13.76
CA ASN A 678 3.43 28.68 -14.57
C ASN A 678 4.67 28.38 -13.73
N HIS A 679 5.10 27.12 -13.69
CA HIS A 679 6.45 26.72 -13.30
C HIS A 679 7.26 26.44 -14.57
N GLY A 680 7.52 27.50 -15.36
CA GLY A 680 8.11 27.43 -16.71
C GLY A 680 9.59 27.00 -16.79
N ALA A 681 10.01 25.97 -16.06
CA ALA A 681 11.37 25.45 -16.08
C ALA A 681 11.39 23.98 -16.49
N THR A 682 12.20 23.63 -17.50
CA THR A 682 12.72 22.26 -17.65
C THR A 682 13.42 21.86 -16.36
N THR A 683 12.98 20.76 -15.74
CA THR A 683 13.59 20.29 -14.49
C THR A 683 14.96 19.72 -14.79
N LYS A 684 16.01 20.47 -14.45
CA LYS A 684 17.37 19.94 -14.42
C LYS A 684 17.43 18.92 -13.28
N MET A 685 17.42 17.64 -13.64
CA MET A 685 17.62 16.53 -12.72
C MET A 685 19.10 16.48 -12.33
N ASP A 686 19.40 16.12 -11.08
CA ASP A 686 20.78 15.87 -10.68
C ASP A 686 21.33 14.59 -11.35
N ASN A 687 22.53 14.66 -11.94
CA ASN A 687 23.20 13.51 -12.57
C ASN A 687 23.49 12.38 -11.57
N ALA A 688 23.52 12.69 -10.27
CA ALA A 688 23.72 11.70 -9.21
C ALA A 688 22.44 10.92 -8.85
N HIS A 689 21.25 11.36 -9.32
CA HIS A 689 19.93 10.80 -8.97
C HIS A 689 19.75 9.31 -9.34
N TRP A 690 20.66 8.77 -10.15
CA TRP A 690 20.51 7.52 -10.89
C TRP A 690 21.78 6.66 -10.86
N LYS A 691 22.79 7.06 -10.05
CA LYS A 691 24.05 6.32 -9.95
C LYS A 691 23.93 5.03 -9.11
N ALA A 692 22.93 4.94 -8.24
CA ALA A 692 22.79 3.85 -7.27
C ALA A 692 22.00 2.63 -7.78
N TYR A 693 21.15 2.79 -8.80
CA TYR A 693 20.30 1.73 -9.35
C TYR A 693 20.58 1.51 -10.83
N SER A 694 20.32 0.29 -11.32
CA SER A 694 20.27 0.03 -12.75
C SER A 694 19.01 0.65 -13.34
N VAL A 695 19.03 0.94 -14.64
CA VAL A 695 17.86 1.44 -15.38
C VAL A 695 16.70 0.46 -15.29
N LYS A 696 17.01 -0.84 -15.33
CA LYS A 696 16.01 -1.89 -15.22
C LYS A 696 15.34 -1.91 -13.85
N ALA A 697 16.09 -1.69 -12.78
CA ALA A 697 15.52 -1.62 -11.44
C ALA A 697 14.52 -0.46 -11.31
N ILE A 698 14.84 0.70 -11.91
CA ILE A 698 13.94 1.87 -11.96
C ILE A 698 12.66 1.57 -12.76
N LEU A 699 12.79 0.74 -13.81
CA LEU A 699 11.66 0.32 -14.64
C LEU A 699 10.91 -0.90 -14.10
N GLY A 700 11.31 -1.46 -12.95
CA GLY A 700 10.73 -2.70 -12.43
C GLY A 700 11.05 -3.94 -13.26
N LYS A 701 12.09 -3.92 -14.09
CA LYS A 701 12.40 -4.98 -15.08
C LYS A 701 13.53 -5.92 -14.63
N GLY A 702 13.79 -6.05 -13.33
CA GLY A 702 14.90 -6.87 -12.81
C GLY A 702 16.13 -6.08 -12.36
N GLU A 703 17.08 -6.79 -11.74
CA GLU A 703 18.41 -6.26 -11.49
C GLU A 703 19.16 -5.99 -12.80
N GLY A 704 20.09 -5.05 -12.77
CA GLY A 704 20.96 -4.75 -13.90
C GLY A 704 22.27 -4.16 -13.41
N PRO A 705 23.28 -3.99 -14.29
CA PRO A 705 24.50 -3.32 -13.88
C PRO A 705 24.17 -1.88 -13.41
N PRO A 706 24.65 -1.44 -12.24
CA PRO A 706 24.54 -0.05 -11.83
C PRO A 706 25.27 0.84 -12.86
N LYS A 707 24.95 2.13 -12.90
CA LYS A 707 25.63 3.08 -13.80
C LYS A 707 27.16 3.01 -13.58
N ILE A 708 27.89 2.41 -14.52
CA ILE A 708 29.36 2.31 -14.45
C ILE A 708 29.99 3.65 -14.86
N GLY A 709 30.73 4.28 -13.94
CA GLY A 709 31.61 5.45 -14.13
C GLY A 709 30.94 6.80 -13.81
N SER A 710 31.42 7.67 -12.92
CA SER A 710 32.70 7.84 -12.22
C SER A 710 32.54 8.05 -10.72
#